data_AF-L2GBW9-F1
#
_entry.id   AF-L2GBW9-F1
#
_cell.length_a   1.000
_cell.length_b   1.000
_cell.length_c   1.000
_cell.angle_alpha   90.00
_cell.angle_beta   90.00
_cell.angle_gamma   90.00
#
_symmetry.space_group_name_H-M   'P 1'
#
loop_
_entity.id
_entity.type
_entity.pdbx_description
1 polymer ?
#
loop_
_entity_poly.entity_id
_entity_poly.type
_entity_poly.pdbx_seq_one_letter_code
_entity_poly.pdbx_strand_id
1 'polypeptide(L)'
;MATSVVVALLVLALGVSAQVGSGVIGFGISLYQDLCCQACHDSLSSLWLTCTTFSNATASSMPGMSGMSNMPGMSMPMAMTSPECYASNTPWLQTMAFCIQQHCTADGYPADKQAECFSNQAVGGARSPTFEQSMPFIAPTIELAANATWLNITSLVNSEVYSSTYGSEGEFRRSEYLHSTYALTLYLVVIGGCLACGVLTQLAAAFPSIHRRLQASRFWPKLREYIFLPGLVGSRRLEPLPGQVGYVPRRTISIFIAIYITLNVVFSAIGFGSFQPNINFKSKGFELCEYVGNRTGILSLVNAGLAILFAGRNDVLIALTGWSLTTFITLHRWVARIATVQAIAHSVVYTLAYWQPGYDGFSAYVAKVAEPFYYWGIIATICFSLAMGVAILPMRINFYETFLALHIVLVAAALAACWYHIVPHFTLAFGYQTWLYICFAFWAFDRTARLLRIAMFNHIGGSQATLEAIPESKVMQLTVYPRSMRGFGPGQHTFLYFPGLGMFWQSHPFSVSGWKTRTSPSFKVIAGVPPTDTNKTETKNNSDIVVLSNGVVDQGPMSVSFLIHPHNGITARLQQRLASSSNPTMDITVYTEGPYAGHRAKHLPLLNADTVLCIVGGIGITGVLGYIQEYATALHNADEISQRGAGIMNRTKRFILAWSAREISLIEYVRQKYLDGAAGIESSFWCTDATVSKLPFKKDGRYEVDMTTTGVILGRMHAETLVKSCLEKECRTAVLVCGPGRMADEVTKHVVNGVKDGFTVDLIEESFAW
;
A
#
# COMPACT_ATOMS: atom_id res chain seq x y z
N MET A 1 6.30 -20.37 6.90
CA MET A 1 5.00 -19.67 7.04
C MET A 1 4.65 -18.88 5.79
N ALA A 2 5.48 -17.94 5.32
CA ALA A 2 5.22 -17.18 4.08
C ALA A 2 5.02 -18.09 2.85
N THR A 3 5.83 -19.14 2.69
CA THR A 3 5.68 -20.13 1.61
C THR A 3 4.38 -20.92 1.67
N SER A 4 3.95 -21.34 2.86
CA SER A 4 2.68 -22.06 3.05
C SER A 4 1.45 -21.18 2.79
N VAL A 5 1.53 -19.90 3.14
CA VAL A 5 0.47 -18.91 2.83
C VAL A 5 0.44 -18.59 1.34
N VAL A 6 1.58 -18.54 0.66
CA VAL A 6 1.68 -18.34 -0.80
C VAL A 6 1.05 -19.51 -1.55
N VAL A 7 1.34 -20.75 -1.16
CA VAL A 7 0.71 -21.92 -1.78
C VAL A 7 -0.80 -21.94 -1.51
N ALA A 8 -1.24 -21.61 -0.29
CA ALA A 8 -2.66 -21.52 0.02
C ALA A 8 -3.38 -20.40 -0.78
N LEU A 9 -2.77 -19.23 -0.94
CA LEU A 9 -3.33 -18.11 -1.71
C LEU A 9 -3.32 -18.38 -3.22
N LEU A 10 -2.27 -19.04 -3.75
CA LEU A 10 -2.22 -19.47 -5.15
C LEU A 10 -3.25 -20.57 -5.44
N VAL A 11 -3.43 -21.52 -4.52
CA VAL A 11 -4.46 -22.58 -4.64
C VAL A 11 -5.87 -21.98 -4.53
N LEU A 12 -6.08 -20.99 -3.65
CA LEU A 12 -7.34 -20.24 -3.57
C LEU A 12 -7.61 -19.42 -4.84
N ALA A 13 -6.59 -18.79 -5.42
CA ALA A 13 -6.71 -18.03 -6.67
C ALA A 13 -6.98 -18.92 -7.89
N LEU A 14 -6.46 -20.15 -7.91
CA LEU A 14 -6.73 -21.16 -8.94
C LEU A 14 -8.13 -21.78 -8.83
N GLY A 15 -8.83 -21.59 -7.71
CA GLY A 15 -10.17 -22.12 -7.45
C GLY A 15 -11.33 -21.17 -7.74
N VAL A 16 -11.06 -19.91 -8.10
CA VAL A 16 -12.14 -18.93 -8.41
C VAL A 16 -12.51 -19.05 -9.89
N SER A 17 -13.37 -20.00 -10.21
CA SER A 17 -14.18 -19.89 -11.42
C SER A 17 -15.16 -18.74 -11.21
N ALA A 18 -14.98 -17.61 -11.90
CA ALA A 18 -15.95 -16.52 -11.84
C ALA A 18 -17.31 -17.07 -12.28
N GLN A 19 -18.32 -16.96 -11.41
CA GLN A 19 -19.68 -17.35 -11.72
C GLN A 19 -20.21 -16.41 -12.83
N VAL A 20 -20.88 -16.97 -13.84
CA VAL A 20 -21.50 -16.19 -14.93
C VAL A 20 -22.39 -15.11 -14.30
N GLY A 21 -22.14 -13.84 -14.63
CA GLY A 21 -22.86 -12.69 -14.07
C GLY A 21 -22.17 -12.01 -12.87
N SER A 22 -20.96 -12.43 -12.50
CA SER A 22 -20.13 -11.79 -11.46
C SER A 22 -18.76 -11.39 -12.01
N GLY A 23 -18.28 -10.19 -11.66
CA GLY A 23 -16.96 -9.69 -12.08
C GLY A 23 -17.01 -8.29 -12.67
N VAL A 24 -16.30 -8.08 -13.78
CA VAL A 24 -16.30 -6.84 -14.56
C VAL A 24 -16.56 -7.18 -16.03
N ILE A 25 -16.93 -6.19 -16.84
CA ILE A 25 -17.20 -6.39 -18.27
C ILE A 25 -15.97 -6.98 -18.95
N GLY A 26 -16.17 -8.08 -19.69
CA GLY A 26 -15.11 -8.87 -20.33
C GLY A 26 -14.41 -9.88 -19.44
N PHE A 27 -14.68 -9.88 -18.14
CA PHE A 27 -14.15 -10.84 -17.17
C PHE A 27 -15.25 -11.27 -16.20
N GLY A 28 -16.13 -12.18 -16.66
CA GLY A 28 -17.26 -12.73 -15.89
C GLY A 28 -18.62 -12.07 -16.18
N ILE A 29 -18.63 -10.85 -16.75
CA ILE A 29 -19.83 -10.18 -17.28
C ILE A 29 -19.64 -9.96 -18.79
N SER A 30 -20.61 -10.41 -19.60
CA SER A 30 -20.64 -10.14 -21.04
C SER A 30 -21.60 -8.99 -21.34
N LEU A 31 -21.13 -7.98 -22.07
CA LEU A 31 -21.96 -6.87 -22.55
C LEU A 31 -22.16 -7.02 -24.07
N TYR A 32 -23.42 -7.00 -24.51
CA TYR A 32 -23.85 -7.19 -25.91
C TYR A 32 -23.10 -8.33 -26.61
N GLN A 33 -23.17 -9.53 -26.01
CA GLN A 33 -22.45 -10.71 -26.49
C GLN A 33 -22.80 -11.04 -27.95
N ASP A 34 -24.08 -10.88 -28.31
CA ASP A 34 -24.62 -11.08 -29.64
C ASP A 34 -25.16 -9.78 -30.23
N LEU A 35 -24.25 -8.89 -30.62
CA LEU A 35 -24.54 -7.52 -31.04
C LEU A 35 -25.60 -7.44 -32.15
N CYS A 36 -25.50 -8.25 -33.20
CA CYS A 36 -26.47 -8.21 -34.31
C CYS A 36 -27.92 -8.48 -33.85
N CYS A 37 -28.06 -9.35 -32.86
CA CYS A 37 -29.33 -9.85 -32.36
C CYS A 37 -29.87 -8.96 -31.22
N GLN A 38 -28.97 -8.42 -30.38
CA GLN A 38 -29.30 -7.34 -29.46
C GLN A 38 -29.82 -6.11 -30.22
N ALA A 39 -29.14 -5.72 -31.31
CA ALA A 39 -29.58 -4.60 -32.12
C ALA A 39 -30.95 -4.85 -32.78
N CYS A 40 -31.24 -6.09 -33.21
CA CYS A 40 -32.58 -6.47 -33.67
C CYS A 40 -33.62 -6.32 -32.56
N HIS A 41 -33.32 -6.82 -31.35
CA HIS A 41 -34.20 -6.70 -30.19
C HIS A 41 -34.45 -5.24 -29.83
N ASP A 42 -33.41 -4.43 -29.67
CA ASP A 42 -33.49 -3.06 -29.17
C ASP A 42 -34.08 -2.09 -30.21
N SER A 43 -34.01 -2.44 -31.50
CA SER A 43 -34.75 -1.74 -32.56
C SER A 43 -36.27 -1.99 -32.51
N LEU A 44 -36.73 -3.04 -31.80
CA LEU A 44 -38.13 -3.47 -31.78
C LEU A 44 -38.78 -3.38 -30.39
N SER A 45 -38.01 -3.51 -29.31
CA SER A 45 -38.50 -3.71 -27.94
C SER A 45 -39.24 -2.50 -27.36
N SER A 46 -39.07 -1.32 -27.98
CA SER A 46 -39.82 -0.10 -27.64
C SER A 46 -41.23 -0.04 -28.25
N LEU A 47 -41.53 -0.91 -29.22
CA LEU A 47 -42.82 -0.96 -29.90
C LEU A 47 -43.87 -1.67 -29.03
N TRP A 48 -45.08 -1.14 -29.03
CA TRP A 48 -46.22 -1.81 -28.40
C TRP A 48 -46.69 -2.98 -29.25
N LEU A 49 -46.94 -4.09 -28.58
CA LEU A 49 -47.54 -5.29 -29.13
C LEU A 49 -49.04 -5.28 -28.85
N THR A 50 -49.79 -6.10 -29.56
CA THR A 50 -51.24 -6.25 -29.35
C THR A 50 -51.62 -6.71 -27.94
N CYS A 51 -50.68 -7.34 -27.22
CA CYS A 51 -50.83 -7.76 -25.82
C CYS A 51 -50.11 -6.85 -24.82
N THR A 52 -49.62 -5.68 -25.24
CA THR A 52 -49.05 -4.67 -24.34
C THR A 52 -50.15 -4.07 -23.47
N THR A 53 -49.88 -3.99 -22.16
CA THR A 53 -50.82 -3.45 -21.17
C THR A 53 -50.47 -2.02 -20.80
N PHE A 54 -51.47 -1.15 -20.65
CA PHE A 54 -51.28 0.25 -20.30
C PHE A 54 -51.87 0.51 -18.91
N SER A 55 -51.02 0.95 -17.98
CA SER A 55 -51.46 1.32 -16.63
C SER A 55 -51.60 2.84 -16.49
N ASN A 56 -52.54 3.29 -15.64
CA ASN A 56 -52.73 4.71 -15.29
C ASN A 56 -51.66 5.24 -14.31
N ALA A 57 -50.63 4.46 -13.99
CA ALA A 57 -49.55 4.89 -13.12
C ALA A 57 -48.53 5.72 -13.92
N THR A 58 -48.16 6.90 -13.39
CA THR A 58 -47.14 7.77 -13.98
C THR A 58 -45.75 7.14 -13.85
N ALA A 59 -44.88 7.29 -14.87
CA ALA A 59 -43.54 6.72 -14.97
C ALA A 59 -42.54 7.07 -13.82
N SER A 60 -42.97 7.88 -12.85
CA SER A 60 -42.19 8.33 -11.70
C SER A 60 -41.99 7.28 -10.59
N SER A 61 -42.46 6.04 -10.76
CA SER A 61 -42.48 5.01 -9.69
C SER A 61 -41.52 3.83 -9.89
N MET A 62 -40.68 3.80 -10.92
CA MET A 62 -39.70 2.73 -11.17
C MET A 62 -38.24 3.18 -10.93
N PRO A 63 -37.46 2.49 -10.08
CA PRO A 63 -36.02 2.69 -9.98
C PRO A 63 -35.30 1.98 -11.15
N GLY A 64 -34.56 2.73 -11.98
CA GLY A 64 -33.67 2.13 -13.00
C GLY A 64 -33.83 2.61 -14.46
N MET A 65 -34.77 3.51 -14.77
CA MET A 65 -34.92 4.09 -16.13
C MET A 65 -34.53 5.58 -16.21
N SER A 66 -33.56 6.03 -15.39
CA SER A 66 -33.11 7.44 -15.34
C SER A 66 -32.30 7.90 -16.57
N GLY A 67 -31.95 6.98 -17.48
CA GLY A 67 -31.14 7.28 -18.67
C GLY A 67 -31.92 7.81 -19.88
N MET A 68 -33.25 7.62 -19.95
CA MET A 68 -34.06 7.92 -21.15
C MET A 68 -35.10 9.03 -20.97
N SER A 69 -35.07 9.77 -19.86
CA SER A 69 -36.14 10.73 -19.51
C SER A 69 -35.94 12.18 -19.99
N ASN A 70 -35.00 12.47 -20.89
CA ASN A 70 -34.73 13.84 -21.35
C ASN A 70 -35.55 14.26 -22.59
N MET A 71 -36.86 14.05 -22.56
CA MET A 71 -37.83 14.67 -23.46
C MET A 71 -38.93 15.35 -22.61
N PRO A 72 -39.03 16.69 -22.59
CA PRO A 72 -40.09 17.36 -21.85
C PRO A 72 -41.43 17.23 -22.60
N GLY A 73 -42.48 16.75 -21.91
CA GLY A 73 -43.85 17.10 -22.28
C GLY A 73 -44.81 16.00 -22.75
N MET A 74 -44.63 14.71 -22.46
CA MET A 74 -45.72 13.74 -22.63
C MET A 74 -45.85 12.79 -21.43
N SER A 75 -46.92 12.98 -20.65
CA SER A 75 -47.42 11.96 -19.72
C SER A 75 -47.96 10.78 -20.52
N MET A 76 -47.09 9.85 -20.90
CA MET A 76 -47.50 8.62 -21.56
C MET A 76 -47.89 7.57 -20.49
N PRO A 77 -49.01 6.85 -20.67
CA PRO A 77 -49.36 5.73 -19.79
C PRO A 77 -48.25 4.68 -19.80
N MET A 78 -47.90 4.11 -18.65
CA MET A 78 -46.87 3.08 -18.57
C MET A 78 -47.33 1.84 -19.34
N ALA A 79 -46.68 1.59 -20.48
CA ALA A 79 -46.87 0.41 -21.32
C ALA A 79 -45.93 -0.71 -20.86
N MET A 80 -46.48 -1.87 -20.51
CA MET A 80 -45.70 -3.05 -20.14
C MET A 80 -46.05 -4.23 -21.05
N THR A 81 -45.02 -4.78 -21.68
CA THR A 81 -45.08 -5.99 -22.51
C THR A 81 -44.47 -7.13 -21.71
N SER A 82 -45.24 -8.17 -21.40
CA SER A 82 -44.76 -9.30 -20.60
C SER A 82 -43.93 -10.28 -21.45
N PRO A 83 -43.04 -11.09 -20.84
CA PRO A 83 -42.32 -12.15 -21.56
C PRO A 83 -43.25 -13.13 -22.29
N GLU A 84 -44.42 -13.43 -21.72
CA GLU A 84 -45.43 -14.28 -22.34
C GLU A 84 -46.03 -13.62 -23.58
N CYS A 85 -46.20 -12.29 -23.56
CA CYS A 85 -46.66 -11.53 -24.72
C CYS A 85 -45.63 -11.62 -25.86
N TYR A 86 -44.34 -11.45 -25.57
CA TYR A 86 -43.28 -11.66 -26.56
C TYR A 86 -43.26 -13.09 -27.12
N ALA A 87 -43.38 -14.10 -26.26
CA ALA A 87 -43.35 -15.51 -26.66
C ALA A 87 -44.60 -15.99 -27.44
N SER A 88 -45.69 -15.20 -27.47
CA SER A 88 -46.94 -15.57 -28.14
C SER A 88 -47.35 -14.64 -29.28
N ASN A 89 -46.70 -13.49 -29.44
CA ASN A 89 -47.04 -12.50 -30.46
C ASN A 89 -46.36 -12.84 -31.81
N THR A 90 -47.15 -13.29 -32.78
CA THR A 90 -46.64 -13.68 -34.11
C THR A 90 -45.89 -12.56 -34.86
N PRO A 91 -46.39 -11.31 -34.94
CA PRO A 91 -45.66 -10.21 -35.57
C PRO A 91 -44.27 -9.97 -34.98
N TRP A 92 -44.15 -9.99 -33.65
CA TRP A 92 -42.87 -9.89 -32.94
C TRP A 92 -41.93 -11.03 -33.30
N LEU A 93 -42.38 -12.28 -33.12
CA LEU A 93 -41.57 -13.47 -33.34
C LEU A 93 -41.04 -13.54 -34.77
N GLN A 94 -41.90 -13.28 -35.76
CA GLN A 94 -41.51 -13.33 -37.17
C GLN A 94 -40.61 -12.17 -37.59
N THR A 95 -40.89 -10.95 -37.12
CA THR A 95 -40.04 -9.78 -37.41
C THR A 95 -38.66 -9.95 -36.79
N MET A 96 -38.60 -10.43 -35.54
CA MET A 96 -37.36 -10.68 -34.82
C MET A 96 -36.55 -11.82 -35.45
N ALA A 97 -37.19 -12.95 -35.80
CA ALA A 97 -36.53 -14.07 -36.47
C ALA A 97 -35.96 -13.65 -37.83
N PHE A 98 -36.71 -12.89 -38.62
CA PHE A 98 -36.25 -12.41 -39.92
C PHE A 98 -35.10 -11.40 -39.79
N CYS A 99 -35.17 -10.46 -38.83
CA CYS A 99 -34.07 -9.54 -38.55
C CYS A 99 -32.77 -10.26 -38.22
N ILE A 100 -32.84 -11.25 -37.32
CA ILE A 100 -31.69 -12.08 -36.94
C ILE A 100 -31.16 -12.83 -38.17
N GLN A 101 -32.03 -13.49 -38.94
CA GLN A 101 -31.61 -14.19 -40.15
C GLN A 101 -30.87 -13.26 -41.11
N GLN A 102 -31.41 -12.07 -41.38
CA GLN A 102 -30.82 -11.13 -42.34
C GLN A 102 -29.49 -10.58 -41.84
N HIS A 103 -29.46 -10.00 -40.64
CA HIS A 103 -28.30 -9.25 -40.18
C HIS A 103 -27.26 -10.12 -39.49
N CYS A 104 -27.64 -11.12 -38.70
CA CYS A 104 -26.66 -12.00 -38.07
C CYS A 104 -26.01 -12.96 -39.07
N THR A 105 -26.68 -13.33 -40.16
CA THR A 105 -26.02 -14.06 -41.26
C THR A 105 -24.97 -13.19 -41.95
N ALA A 106 -25.23 -11.87 -42.11
CA ALA A 106 -24.24 -10.95 -42.64
C ALA A 106 -23.00 -10.81 -41.73
N ASP A 107 -23.21 -10.90 -40.40
CA ASP A 107 -22.14 -10.97 -39.38
C ASP A 107 -21.47 -12.36 -39.28
N GLY A 108 -21.88 -13.33 -40.10
CA GLY A 108 -21.28 -14.67 -40.16
C GLY A 108 -21.72 -15.62 -39.04
N TYR A 109 -22.86 -15.38 -38.38
CA TYR A 109 -23.36 -16.27 -37.34
C TYR A 109 -23.90 -17.57 -37.93
N PRO A 110 -23.48 -18.75 -37.40
CA PRO A 110 -24.06 -20.02 -37.82
C PRO A 110 -25.50 -20.19 -37.28
N ALA A 111 -26.27 -21.09 -37.88
CA ALA A 111 -27.70 -21.24 -37.60
C ALA A 111 -28.01 -21.61 -36.14
N ASP A 112 -27.17 -22.42 -35.51
CA ASP A 112 -27.25 -22.78 -34.09
C ASP A 112 -27.09 -21.55 -33.18
N LYS A 113 -26.13 -20.66 -33.50
CA LYS A 113 -25.94 -19.41 -32.76
C LYS A 113 -27.08 -18.41 -32.98
N GLN A 114 -27.65 -18.37 -34.18
CA GLN A 114 -28.85 -17.57 -34.46
C GLN A 114 -30.05 -18.06 -33.64
N ALA A 115 -30.24 -19.39 -33.54
CA ALA A 115 -31.29 -19.99 -32.75
C ALA A 115 -31.10 -19.75 -31.24
N GLU A 116 -29.86 -19.86 -30.74
CA GLU A 116 -29.52 -19.52 -29.35
C GLU A 116 -29.83 -18.06 -29.03
N CYS A 117 -29.40 -17.14 -29.89
CA CYS A 117 -29.65 -15.73 -29.64
C CYS A 117 -31.14 -15.37 -29.74
N PHE A 118 -31.87 -15.94 -30.71
CA PHE A 118 -33.33 -15.78 -30.79
C PHE A 118 -34.00 -16.26 -29.50
N SER A 119 -33.61 -17.43 -28.97
CA SER A 119 -34.14 -17.94 -27.71
C SER A 119 -33.91 -16.97 -26.57
N ASN A 120 -32.71 -16.41 -26.46
CA ASN A 120 -32.35 -15.50 -25.38
C ASN A 120 -33.06 -14.15 -25.50
N GLN A 121 -33.07 -13.54 -26.69
CA GLN A 121 -33.53 -12.16 -26.90
C GLN A 121 -35.02 -12.06 -27.24
N ALA A 122 -35.55 -12.94 -28.09
CA ALA A 122 -36.93 -12.82 -28.58
C ALA A 122 -37.97 -13.39 -27.61
N VAL A 123 -37.60 -14.43 -26.85
CA VAL A 123 -38.54 -15.17 -25.97
C VAL A 123 -38.05 -15.31 -24.53
N GLY A 124 -37.07 -14.49 -24.12
CA GLY A 124 -36.59 -14.42 -22.73
C GLY A 124 -35.99 -15.72 -22.20
N GLY A 125 -35.32 -16.51 -23.06
CA GLY A 125 -34.70 -17.79 -22.71
C GLY A 125 -35.65 -18.98 -22.73
N ALA A 126 -36.90 -18.82 -23.18
CA ALA A 126 -37.83 -19.93 -23.35
C ALA A 126 -37.39 -20.86 -24.50
N ARG A 127 -37.68 -22.17 -24.36
CA ARG A 127 -37.36 -23.20 -25.37
C ARG A 127 -38.33 -23.24 -26.56
N SER A 128 -39.46 -22.55 -26.46
CA SER A 128 -40.52 -22.54 -27.47
C SER A 128 -41.21 -21.18 -27.45
N PRO A 129 -41.60 -20.62 -28.61
CA PRO A 129 -41.37 -21.14 -29.97
C PRO A 129 -39.89 -21.09 -30.39
N THR A 130 -39.47 -22.01 -31.26
CA THR A 130 -38.08 -22.03 -31.77
C THR A 130 -37.88 -21.00 -32.88
N PHE A 131 -36.61 -20.74 -33.23
CA PHE A 131 -36.25 -19.82 -34.32
C PHE A 131 -36.85 -20.25 -35.67
N GLU A 132 -36.82 -21.54 -35.98
CA GLU A 132 -37.36 -22.10 -37.22
C GLU A 132 -38.89 -22.02 -37.25
N GLN A 133 -39.55 -22.26 -36.11
CA GLN A 133 -41.01 -22.13 -35.99
C GLN A 133 -41.47 -20.67 -36.12
N SER A 134 -40.60 -19.75 -35.72
CA SER A 134 -40.87 -18.31 -35.75
C SER A 134 -40.51 -17.67 -37.09
N MET A 135 -39.91 -18.40 -38.04
CA MET A 135 -39.55 -17.86 -39.34
C MET A 135 -40.80 -17.64 -40.22
N PRO A 136 -40.99 -16.46 -40.83
CA PRO A 136 -42.12 -16.25 -41.72
C PRO A 136 -41.99 -17.06 -43.02
N PHE A 137 -43.10 -17.64 -43.50
CA PHE A 137 -43.13 -18.39 -44.77
C PHE A 137 -42.87 -17.51 -46.00
N ILE A 138 -43.22 -16.22 -45.92
CA ILE A 138 -43.02 -15.22 -46.97
C ILE A 138 -42.20 -14.10 -46.35
N ALA A 139 -41.12 -13.69 -47.03
CA ALA A 139 -40.30 -12.58 -46.57
C ALA A 139 -41.14 -11.29 -46.44
N PRO A 140 -41.07 -10.58 -45.31
CA PRO A 140 -41.77 -9.32 -45.15
C PRO A 140 -41.26 -8.29 -46.16
N THR A 141 -42.17 -7.50 -46.74
CA THR A 141 -41.86 -6.46 -47.74
C THR A 141 -42.07 -5.05 -47.23
N ILE A 142 -42.74 -4.90 -46.08
CA ILE A 142 -43.08 -3.61 -45.48
C ILE A 142 -42.01 -3.29 -44.44
N GLU A 143 -41.27 -2.20 -44.65
CA GLU A 143 -40.32 -1.66 -43.66
C GLU A 143 -41.03 -0.82 -42.61
N LEU A 144 -40.66 -1.02 -41.34
CA LEU A 144 -41.15 -0.21 -40.23
C LEU A 144 -40.73 1.25 -40.41
N ALA A 145 -41.66 2.17 -40.15
CA ALA A 145 -41.33 3.58 -40.02
C ALA A 145 -40.45 3.79 -38.78
N ALA A 146 -39.45 4.67 -38.87
CA ALA A 146 -38.54 4.96 -37.76
C ALA A 146 -39.24 5.50 -36.49
N ASN A 147 -40.42 6.11 -36.64
CA ASN A 147 -41.25 6.63 -35.55
C ASN A 147 -42.46 5.72 -35.24
N ALA A 148 -42.43 4.45 -35.66
CA ALA A 148 -43.49 3.51 -35.35
C ALA A 148 -43.64 3.33 -33.83
N THR A 149 -44.87 3.17 -33.36
CA THR A 149 -45.19 2.92 -31.95
C THR A 149 -45.81 1.55 -31.72
N TRP A 150 -46.28 0.88 -32.78
CA TRP A 150 -46.94 -0.42 -32.73
C TRP A 150 -46.30 -1.40 -33.70
N LEU A 151 -46.18 -2.66 -33.29
CA LEU A 151 -45.83 -3.78 -34.16
C LEU A 151 -47.05 -4.68 -34.37
N ASN A 152 -47.85 -4.34 -35.38
CA ASN A 152 -49.12 -5.04 -35.67
C ASN A 152 -49.00 -6.09 -36.77
N ILE A 153 -48.00 -5.96 -37.65
CA ILE A 153 -47.77 -6.83 -38.79
C ILE A 153 -46.30 -7.25 -38.83
N THR A 154 -46.04 -8.44 -39.36
CA THR A 154 -44.68 -8.90 -39.64
C THR A 154 -44.02 -7.97 -40.64
N SER A 155 -42.93 -7.33 -40.24
CA SER A 155 -42.31 -6.22 -40.98
C SER A 155 -40.80 -6.38 -41.09
N LEU A 156 -40.17 -5.62 -41.97
CA LEU A 156 -38.72 -5.42 -41.98
C LEU A 156 -38.35 -4.39 -40.92
N VAL A 157 -37.29 -4.64 -40.16
CA VAL A 157 -36.73 -3.64 -39.24
C VAL A 157 -36.20 -2.48 -40.07
N ASN A 158 -36.47 -1.26 -39.62
CA ASN A 158 -35.97 -0.06 -40.29
C ASN A 158 -34.44 -0.10 -40.34
N SER A 159 -33.89 0.00 -41.55
CA SER A 159 -32.46 -0.14 -41.80
C SER A 159 -31.60 0.93 -41.11
N GLU A 160 -32.10 2.16 -41.01
CA GLU A 160 -31.41 3.25 -40.33
C GLU A 160 -31.44 3.08 -38.81
N VAL A 161 -32.60 2.71 -38.25
CA VAL A 161 -32.74 2.39 -36.82
C VAL A 161 -31.80 1.25 -36.44
N TYR A 162 -31.83 0.14 -37.19
CA TYR A 162 -30.95 -1.00 -36.94
C TYR A 162 -29.47 -0.61 -36.97
N SER A 163 -29.04 0.09 -38.03
CA SER A 163 -27.64 0.51 -38.20
C SER A 163 -27.18 1.44 -37.07
N SER A 164 -28.05 2.39 -36.67
CA SER A 164 -27.78 3.31 -35.56
C SER A 164 -27.66 2.59 -34.22
N THR A 165 -28.55 1.63 -33.94
CA THR A 165 -28.52 0.80 -32.74
C THR A 165 -27.26 -0.07 -32.71
N TYR A 166 -27.02 -0.84 -33.78
CA TYR A 166 -25.87 -1.73 -33.91
C TYR A 166 -24.54 -0.99 -33.71
N GLY A 167 -24.35 0.15 -34.39
CA GLY A 167 -23.13 0.92 -34.28
C GLY A 167 -22.95 1.57 -32.91
N SER A 168 -24.02 2.10 -32.32
CA SER A 168 -23.98 2.73 -30.99
C SER A 168 -23.63 1.73 -29.89
N GLU A 169 -24.31 0.57 -29.89
CA GLU A 169 -24.06 -0.51 -28.94
C GLU A 169 -22.68 -1.12 -29.14
N GLY A 170 -22.24 -1.27 -30.40
CA GLY A 170 -20.91 -1.76 -30.75
C GLY A 170 -19.81 -0.88 -30.17
N GLU A 171 -19.92 0.44 -30.34
CA GLU A 171 -18.94 1.38 -29.77
C GLU A 171 -19.00 1.47 -28.24
N PHE A 172 -20.20 1.44 -27.64
CA PHE A 172 -20.34 1.40 -26.18
C PHE A 172 -19.69 0.13 -25.61
N ARG A 173 -20.03 -1.05 -26.16
CA ARG A 173 -19.39 -2.33 -25.80
C ARG A 173 -17.88 -2.25 -25.91
N ARG A 174 -17.36 -1.76 -27.04
CA ARG A 174 -15.91 -1.66 -27.27
C ARG A 174 -15.25 -0.78 -26.20
N SER A 175 -15.86 0.36 -25.88
CA SER A 175 -15.38 1.27 -24.84
C SER A 175 -15.34 0.61 -23.46
N GLU A 176 -16.41 -0.10 -23.08
CA GLU A 176 -16.57 -0.81 -21.81
C GLU A 176 -15.63 -2.02 -21.64
N TYR A 177 -15.34 -2.74 -22.73
CA TYR A 177 -14.35 -3.83 -22.70
C TYR A 177 -12.92 -3.30 -22.59
N LEU A 178 -12.57 -2.28 -23.38
CA LEU A 178 -11.28 -1.61 -23.26
C LEU A 178 -11.12 -1.04 -21.87
N HIS A 179 -12.21 -0.48 -21.34
CA HIS A 179 -12.53 -0.32 -19.94
C HIS A 179 -11.72 -1.13 -18.94
N SER A 180 -12.28 -2.32 -18.76
CA SER A 180 -11.89 -3.34 -17.81
C SER A 180 -10.52 -3.88 -18.15
N THR A 181 -10.20 -3.96 -19.45
CA THR A 181 -8.89 -4.40 -19.92
C THR A 181 -7.78 -3.48 -19.40
N TYR A 182 -7.92 -2.16 -19.52
CA TYR A 182 -6.92 -1.22 -19.00
C TYR A 182 -6.87 -1.22 -17.48
N ALA A 183 -8.02 -1.30 -16.81
CA ALA A 183 -8.12 -1.40 -15.36
C ALA A 183 -7.37 -2.63 -14.81
N LEU A 184 -7.61 -3.80 -15.41
CA LEU A 184 -6.96 -5.05 -15.03
C LEU A 184 -5.47 -5.04 -15.39
N THR A 185 -5.12 -4.54 -16.57
CA THR A 185 -3.72 -4.40 -17.01
C THR A 185 -2.94 -3.54 -16.02
N LEU A 186 -3.53 -2.44 -15.55
CA LEU A 186 -2.89 -1.58 -14.56
C LEU A 186 -2.64 -2.31 -13.23
N TYR A 187 -3.62 -3.06 -12.72
CA TYR A 187 -3.47 -3.91 -11.54
C TYR A 187 -2.35 -4.95 -11.72
N LEU A 188 -2.37 -5.67 -12.82
CA LEU A 188 -1.40 -6.73 -13.12
C LEU A 188 0.01 -6.19 -13.28
N VAL A 189 0.19 -5.06 -13.96
CA VAL A 189 1.50 -4.42 -14.13
C VAL A 189 2.04 -3.92 -12.80
N VAL A 190 1.21 -3.26 -11.98
CA VAL A 190 1.64 -2.69 -10.70
C VAL A 190 1.94 -3.80 -9.68
N ILE A 191 0.98 -4.69 -9.42
CA ILE A 191 1.15 -5.78 -8.44
C ILE A 191 2.16 -6.80 -8.95
N GLY A 192 2.06 -7.22 -10.22
CA GLY A 192 3.00 -8.14 -10.85
C GLY A 192 4.41 -7.58 -10.92
N GLY A 193 4.58 -6.29 -11.18
CA GLY A 193 5.88 -5.61 -11.13
C GLY A 193 6.50 -5.64 -9.73
N CYS A 194 5.71 -5.33 -8.69
CA CYS A 194 6.14 -5.45 -7.30
C CYS A 194 6.55 -6.88 -6.96
N LEU A 195 5.71 -7.87 -7.32
CA LEU A 195 5.98 -9.29 -7.07
C LEU A 195 7.21 -9.79 -7.81
N ALA A 196 7.37 -9.47 -9.11
CA ALA A 196 8.53 -9.87 -9.90
C ALA A 196 9.82 -9.31 -9.30
N CYS A 197 9.83 -8.03 -8.93
CA CYS A 197 10.97 -7.43 -8.24
C CYS A 197 11.25 -8.12 -6.89
N GLY A 198 10.20 -8.44 -6.12
CA GLY A 198 10.30 -9.17 -4.87
C GLY A 198 10.84 -10.59 -5.01
N VAL A 199 10.39 -11.34 -6.02
CA VAL A 199 10.90 -12.68 -6.29
C VAL A 199 12.38 -12.61 -6.65
N LEU A 200 12.79 -11.65 -7.48
CA LEU A 200 14.20 -11.45 -7.83
C LEU A 200 15.06 -11.13 -6.59
N THR A 201 14.59 -10.27 -5.67
CA THR A 201 15.34 -9.96 -4.44
C THR A 201 15.42 -11.16 -3.52
N GLN A 202 14.35 -11.93 -3.37
CA GLN A 202 14.33 -13.13 -2.52
C GLN A 202 15.19 -14.25 -3.09
N LEU A 203 15.17 -14.48 -4.41
CA LEU A 203 16.05 -15.45 -5.07
C LEU A 203 17.52 -15.08 -4.90
N ALA A 204 17.86 -13.79 -5.05
CA ALA A 204 19.22 -13.32 -4.78
C ALA A 204 19.63 -13.55 -3.31
N ALA A 205 18.70 -13.42 -2.36
CA ALA A 205 18.95 -13.69 -0.95
C ALA A 205 19.06 -15.20 -0.62
N ALA A 206 18.31 -16.04 -1.32
CA ALA A 206 18.30 -17.49 -1.13
C ALA A 206 19.56 -18.17 -1.73
N PHE A 207 20.11 -17.62 -2.81
CA PHE A 207 21.26 -18.18 -3.52
C PHE A 207 22.46 -17.21 -3.53
N PRO A 208 23.29 -17.21 -2.47
CA PRO A 208 24.44 -16.31 -2.34
C PRO A 208 25.46 -16.43 -3.49
N SER A 209 25.52 -17.58 -4.17
CA SER A 209 26.36 -17.81 -5.35
C SER A 209 25.93 -16.98 -6.56
N ILE A 210 24.62 -16.85 -6.80
CA ILE A 210 24.05 -16.02 -7.87
C ILE A 210 24.31 -14.55 -7.55
N HIS A 211 24.06 -14.13 -6.30
CA HIS A 211 24.36 -12.77 -5.86
C HIS A 211 25.84 -12.42 -6.02
N ARG A 212 26.75 -13.35 -5.71
CA ARG A 212 28.19 -13.16 -5.89
C ARG A 212 28.59 -13.05 -7.36
N ARG A 213 28.01 -13.85 -8.24
CA ARG A 213 28.22 -13.75 -9.70
C ARG A 213 27.71 -12.43 -10.27
N LEU A 214 26.53 -11.98 -9.83
CA LEU A 214 25.97 -10.67 -10.20
C LEU A 214 26.89 -9.54 -9.75
N GLN A 215 27.38 -9.58 -8.51
CA GLN A 215 28.28 -8.56 -8.00
C GLN A 215 29.69 -8.60 -8.64
N ALA A 216 30.15 -9.75 -9.13
CA ALA A 216 31.40 -9.87 -9.88
C ALA A 216 31.29 -9.35 -11.33
N SER A 217 30.08 -9.08 -11.83
CA SER A 217 29.88 -8.52 -13.16
C SER A 217 30.33 -7.06 -13.23
N ARG A 218 31.03 -6.68 -14.30
CA ARG A 218 31.40 -5.27 -14.56
C ARG A 218 30.19 -4.34 -14.75
N PHE A 219 29.01 -4.90 -15.03
CA PHE A 219 27.78 -4.14 -15.25
C PHE A 219 27.05 -3.78 -13.96
N TRP A 220 27.17 -4.58 -12.91
CA TRP A 220 26.40 -4.39 -11.68
C TRP A 220 26.82 -3.16 -10.87
N PRO A 221 28.12 -2.86 -10.66
CA PRO A 221 28.56 -1.63 -10.02
C PRO A 221 28.07 -0.37 -10.75
N LYS A 222 28.13 -0.36 -12.10
CA LYS A 222 27.60 0.75 -12.91
C LYS A 222 26.09 0.92 -12.72
N LEU A 223 25.35 -0.17 -12.72
CA LEU A 223 23.90 -0.12 -12.50
C LEU A 223 23.55 0.41 -11.10
N ARG A 224 24.34 0.03 -10.08
CA ARG A 224 24.19 0.54 -8.72
C ARG A 224 24.52 2.01 -8.60
N GLU A 225 25.62 2.44 -9.22
CA GLU A 225 26.08 3.82 -9.28
C GLU A 225 25.04 4.75 -9.90
N TYR A 226 24.45 4.35 -11.04
CA TYR A 226 23.57 5.23 -11.81
C TYR A 226 22.08 5.08 -11.49
N ILE A 227 21.63 3.90 -11.05
CA ILE A 227 20.18 3.59 -10.95
C ILE A 227 19.74 3.27 -9.52
N PHE A 228 20.43 2.37 -8.79
CA PHE A 228 19.88 1.86 -7.51
C PHE A 228 20.16 2.73 -6.27
N LEU A 229 21.36 3.29 -6.16
CA LEU A 229 21.79 4.04 -4.97
C LEU A 229 21.39 5.52 -4.96
N PRO A 230 21.55 6.30 -6.05
CA PRO A 230 21.33 7.74 -6.00
C PRO A 230 19.84 8.14 -5.95
N GLY A 231 19.58 9.33 -5.39
CA GLY A 231 18.29 10.02 -5.51
C GLY A 231 18.02 10.48 -6.95
N LEU A 232 16.76 10.81 -7.25
CA LEU A 232 16.38 11.31 -8.59
C LEU A 232 17.15 12.59 -8.95
N VAL A 233 17.21 13.56 -8.04
CA VAL A 233 17.89 14.84 -8.23
C VAL A 233 18.90 15.05 -7.10
N GLY A 234 20.19 14.99 -7.44
CA GLY A 234 21.28 15.15 -6.47
C GLY A 234 21.30 14.08 -5.38
N SER A 235 21.72 14.46 -4.17
CA SER A 235 21.77 13.58 -3.00
C SER A 235 20.60 13.76 -2.03
N ARG A 236 19.68 14.70 -2.28
CA ARG A 236 18.55 14.98 -1.38
C ARG A 236 17.41 14.00 -1.62
N ARG A 237 17.04 13.24 -0.59
CA ARG A 237 15.93 12.28 -0.63
C ARG A 237 15.09 12.37 0.64
N LEU A 238 15.75 12.24 1.79
CA LEU A 238 15.10 12.32 3.09
C LEU A 238 15.02 13.76 3.63
N GLU A 239 15.85 14.67 3.11
CA GLU A 239 15.63 16.11 3.29
C GLU A 239 14.47 16.58 2.40
N PRO A 240 13.44 17.24 2.96
CA PRO A 240 12.36 17.79 2.16
C PRO A 240 12.86 18.88 1.22
N LEU A 241 12.23 19.00 0.05
CA LEU A 241 12.51 20.08 -0.89
C LEU A 241 12.24 21.47 -0.28
N PRO A 242 12.90 22.54 -0.77
CA PRO A 242 12.63 23.91 -0.34
C PRO A 242 11.13 24.21 -0.33
N GLY A 243 10.64 24.85 0.73
CA GLY A 243 9.21 25.10 0.92
C GLY A 243 8.39 23.89 1.38
N GLN A 244 9.04 22.78 1.78
CA GLN A 244 8.38 21.54 2.23
C GLN A 244 7.39 20.99 1.20
N VAL A 245 7.70 21.08 -0.10
CA VAL A 245 6.80 20.63 -1.18
C VAL A 245 6.69 19.10 -1.21
N GLY A 246 7.73 18.38 -0.76
CA GLY A 246 7.73 16.93 -0.71
C GLY A 246 9.12 16.32 -0.59
N TYR A 247 9.17 14.99 -0.64
CA TYR A 247 10.39 14.19 -0.66
C TYR A 247 10.65 13.66 -2.08
N VAL A 248 11.91 13.48 -2.42
CA VAL A 248 12.33 12.96 -3.73
C VAL A 248 12.59 11.47 -3.62
N PRO A 249 11.86 10.59 -4.34
CA PRO A 249 12.11 9.16 -4.28
C PRO A 249 13.49 8.77 -4.85
N ARG A 250 13.92 7.54 -4.55
CA ARG A 250 15.06 6.89 -5.24
C ARG A 250 14.75 6.75 -6.73
N ARG A 251 15.77 6.78 -7.58
CA ARG A 251 15.60 6.70 -9.05
C ARG A 251 14.79 5.50 -9.50
N THR A 252 15.01 4.33 -8.91
CA THR A 252 14.22 3.12 -9.23
C THR A 252 12.73 3.30 -8.98
N ILE A 253 12.37 3.84 -7.82
CA ILE A 253 10.98 4.14 -7.46
C ILE A 253 10.44 5.26 -8.35
N SER A 254 11.24 6.28 -8.67
CA SER A 254 10.86 7.34 -9.61
C SER A 254 10.59 6.82 -11.02
N ILE A 255 11.41 5.90 -11.55
CA ILE A 255 11.20 5.28 -12.86
C ILE A 255 9.90 4.46 -12.83
N PHE A 256 9.68 3.67 -11.78
CA PHE A 256 8.44 2.91 -11.61
C PHE A 256 7.22 3.84 -11.57
N ILE A 257 7.28 4.92 -10.79
CA ILE A 257 6.22 5.94 -10.72
C ILE A 257 6.00 6.61 -12.08
N ALA A 258 7.07 6.94 -12.82
CA ALA A 258 6.96 7.57 -14.13
C ALA A 258 6.26 6.67 -15.14
N ILE A 259 6.66 5.39 -15.22
CA ILE A 259 5.98 4.38 -16.06
C ILE A 259 4.50 4.27 -15.66
N TYR A 260 4.22 4.20 -14.37
CA TYR A 260 2.86 4.12 -13.85
C TYR A 260 2.00 5.36 -14.17
N ILE A 261 2.57 6.57 -14.09
CA ILE A 261 1.89 7.80 -14.52
C ILE A 261 1.62 7.76 -16.02
N THR A 262 2.63 7.41 -16.83
CA THR A 262 2.49 7.31 -18.29
C THR A 262 1.38 6.33 -18.67
N LEU A 263 1.35 5.14 -18.05
CA LEU A 263 0.29 4.15 -18.28
C LEU A 263 -1.08 4.71 -17.94
N ASN A 264 -1.25 5.39 -16.81
CA ASN A 264 -2.53 6.01 -16.45
C ASN A 264 -2.97 7.08 -17.44
N VAL A 265 -2.06 7.96 -17.87
CA VAL A 265 -2.35 8.99 -18.86
C VAL A 265 -2.75 8.37 -20.20
N VAL A 266 -1.98 7.39 -20.69
CA VAL A 266 -2.27 6.69 -21.94
C VAL A 266 -3.61 5.97 -21.85
N PHE A 267 -3.84 5.15 -20.82
CA PHE A 267 -5.09 4.41 -20.64
C PHE A 267 -6.31 5.30 -20.43
N SER A 268 -6.15 6.52 -19.92
CA SER A 268 -7.24 7.50 -19.85
C SER A 268 -7.56 8.15 -21.20
N ALA A 269 -6.63 8.15 -22.18
CA ALA A 269 -6.73 8.98 -23.38
C ALA A 269 -6.92 8.19 -24.70
N ILE A 270 -6.58 6.91 -24.76
CA ILE A 270 -6.57 6.13 -26.02
C ILE A 270 -7.76 5.18 -26.17
N GLY A 271 -8.06 4.82 -27.42
CA GLY A 271 -9.02 3.77 -27.74
C GLY A 271 -10.48 4.23 -27.78
N PHE A 272 -10.72 5.52 -27.97
CA PHE A 272 -12.07 6.06 -28.18
C PHE A 272 -12.44 6.05 -29.67
N GLY A 273 -13.69 5.70 -29.93
CA GLY A 273 -14.35 5.67 -31.23
C GLY A 273 -15.69 6.38 -31.09
N SER A 274 -16.34 6.62 -32.20
CA SER A 274 -17.63 7.30 -32.23
C SER A 274 -18.43 6.78 -33.41
N PHE A 275 -19.71 6.52 -33.19
CA PHE A 275 -20.65 6.11 -34.21
C PHE A 275 -21.81 7.09 -34.28
N GLN A 276 -22.16 7.54 -35.48
CA GLN A 276 -23.24 8.50 -35.72
C GLN A 276 -24.06 8.07 -36.95
N PRO A 277 -25.40 8.17 -36.94
CA PRO A 277 -26.24 8.65 -35.83
C PRO A 277 -26.23 7.70 -34.63
N ASN A 278 -26.27 8.26 -33.42
CA ASN A 278 -26.24 7.49 -32.18
C ASN A 278 -27.62 7.48 -31.50
N ILE A 279 -28.02 6.34 -30.95
CA ILE A 279 -29.35 6.20 -30.30
C ILE A 279 -29.40 6.83 -28.90
N ASN A 280 -28.26 6.98 -28.23
CA ASN A 280 -28.14 7.47 -26.85
C ASN A 280 -27.60 8.91 -26.78
N PHE A 281 -26.74 9.28 -27.73
CA PHE A 281 -25.97 10.51 -27.66
C PHE A 281 -26.29 11.47 -28.81
N LYS A 282 -26.73 12.69 -28.47
CA LYS A 282 -27.13 13.71 -29.45
C LYS A 282 -25.99 14.21 -30.35
N SER A 283 -24.74 14.04 -29.92
CA SER A 283 -23.58 14.49 -30.69
C SER A 283 -22.35 13.65 -30.39
N LYS A 284 -21.42 13.64 -31.35
CA LYS A 284 -20.07 13.06 -31.19
C LYS A 284 -19.31 13.64 -29.98
N GLY A 285 -19.45 14.94 -29.72
CA GLY A 285 -18.78 15.58 -28.58
C GLY A 285 -19.26 15.01 -27.24
N PHE A 286 -20.58 14.85 -27.10
CA PHE A 286 -21.20 14.27 -25.91
C PHE A 286 -20.82 12.80 -25.74
N GLU A 287 -20.92 12.00 -26.80
CA GLU A 287 -20.51 10.58 -26.82
C GLU A 287 -19.07 10.40 -26.33
N LEU A 288 -18.13 11.20 -26.85
CA LEU A 288 -16.74 11.13 -26.42
C LEU A 288 -16.55 11.56 -24.95
N CYS A 289 -17.31 12.56 -24.48
CA CYS A 289 -17.26 12.96 -23.08
C CYS A 289 -17.75 11.83 -22.16
N GLU A 290 -18.84 11.15 -22.51
CA GLU A 290 -19.33 9.99 -21.76
C GLU A 290 -18.29 8.87 -21.68
N TYR A 291 -17.66 8.52 -22.81
CA TYR A 291 -16.64 7.47 -22.82
C TYR A 291 -15.39 7.85 -22.03
N VAL A 292 -14.90 9.08 -22.14
CA VAL A 292 -13.75 9.58 -21.37
C VAL A 292 -14.10 9.70 -19.88
N GLY A 293 -15.32 10.14 -19.56
CA GLY A 293 -15.86 10.23 -18.21
C GLY A 293 -15.89 8.87 -17.53
N ASN A 294 -16.51 7.86 -18.17
CA ASN A 294 -16.54 6.49 -17.65
C ASN A 294 -15.14 5.92 -17.47
N ARG A 295 -14.24 6.12 -18.46
CA ARG A 295 -12.85 5.67 -18.39
C ARG A 295 -12.12 6.20 -17.17
N THR A 296 -12.19 7.51 -16.96
CA THR A 296 -11.48 8.18 -15.87
C THR A 296 -12.09 7.85 -14.51
N GLY A 297 -13.41 7.66 -14.43
CA GLY A 297 -14.10 7.19 -13.23
C GLY A 297 -13.64 5.80 -12.78
N ILE A 298 -13.61 4.83 -13.70
CA ILE A 298 -13.16 3.46 -13.39
C ILE A 298 -11.69 3.41 -13.02
N LEU A 299 -10.81 4.08 -13.77
CA LEU A 299 -9.38 4.13 -13.43
C LEU A 299 -9.14 4.84 -12.08
N SER A 300 -9.97 5.82 -11.71
CA SER A 300 -9.92 6.44 -10.39
C SER A 300 -10.20 5.42 -9.27
N LEU A 301 -11.25 4.60 -9.40
CA LEU A 301 -11.58 3.54 -8.42
C LEU A 301 -10.50 2.47 -8.32
N VAL A 302 -9.95 2.04 -9.47
CA VAL A 302 -8.82 1.12 -9.56
C VAL A 302 -7.64 1.65 -8.73
N ASN A 303 -7.30 2.92 -8.94
CA ASN A 303 -6.21 3.58 -8.25
C ASN A 303 -6.53 3.82 -6.77
N ALA A 304 -7.78 4.08 -6.40
CA ALA A 304 -8.19 4.14 -4.99
C ALA A 304 -7.93 2.79 -4.28
N GLY A 305 -8.23 1.66 -4.94
CA GLY A 305 -7.93 0.33 -4.40
C GLY A 305 -6.42 0.10 -4.21
N LEU A 306 -5.61 0.43 -5.21
CA LEU A 306 -4.14 0.35 -5.10
C LEU A 306 -3.60 1.30 -4.00
N ALA A 307 -4.18 2.49 -3.84
CA ALA A 307 -3.78 3.42 -2.79
C ALA A 307 -4.05 2.83 -1.40
N ILE A 308 -5.21 2.20 -1.19
CA ILE A 308 -5.56 1.55 0.08
C ILE A 308 -4.64 0.36 0.35
N LEU A 309 -4.34 -0.46 -0.66
CA LEU A 309 -3.39 -1.56 -0.56
C LEU A 309 -2.03 -1.07 -0.01
N PHE A 310 -1.44 -0.07 -0.68
CA PHE A 310 -0.13 0.48 -0.30
C PHE A 310 -0.12 1.28 1.02
N ALA A 311 -1.28 1.60 1.58
CA ALA A 311 -1.39 2.23 2.90
C ALA A 311 -1.32 1.21 4.05
N GLY A 312 -1.55 -0.07 3.76
CA GLY A 312 -1.60 -1.14 4.76
C GLY A 312 -0.27 -1.34 5.48
N ARG A 313 -0.34 -1.58 6.80
CA ARG A 313 0.83 -2.00 7.60
C ARG A 313 1.04 -3.51 7.51
N ASN A 314 -0.05 -4.25 7.36
CA ASN A 314 -0.06 -5.69 7.15
C ASN A 314 -0.38 -5.97 5.69
N ASP A 315 0.63 -5.78 4.84
CA ASP A 315 0.51 -6.01 3.40
C ASP A 315 1.28 -7.28 3.00
N VAL A 316 0.60 -8.16 2.25
CA VAL A 316 1.20 -9.40 1.71
C VAL A 316 2.38 -9.06 0.80
N LEU A 317 2.31 -7.98 0.02
CA LEU A 317 3.40 -7.55 -0.84
C LEU A 317 4.63 -7.14 -0.02
N ILE A 318 4.50 -6.53 1.17
CA ILE A 318 5.64 -6.29 2.07
C ILE A 318 6.26 -7.62 2.49
N ALA A 319 5.43 -8.58 2.91
CA ALA A 319 5.91 -9.89 3.35
C ALA A 319 6.64 -10.67 2.24
N LEU A 320 6.18 -10.56 0.98
CA LEU A 320 6.77 -11.26 -0.16
C LEU A 320 8.02 -10.55 -0.70
N THR A 321 7.97 -9.24 -0.87
CA THR A 321 9.04 -8.46 -1.50
C THR A 321 10.17 -8.09 -0.53
N GLY A 322 9.87 -8.02 0.77
CA GLY A 322 10.76 -7.49 1.79
C GLY A 322 10.98 -5.97 1.69
N TRP A 323 10.17 -5.25 0.90
CA TRP A 323 10.23 -3.79 0.80
C TRP A 323 9.77 -3.12 2.09
N SER A 324 10.24 -1.90 2.33
CA SER A 324 9.84 -1.14 3.52
C SER A 324 8.45 -0.54 3.39
N LEU A 325 7.74 -0.41 4.51
CA LEU A 325 6.48 0.35 4.59
C LEU A 325 6.64 1.77 4.02
N THR A 326 7.78 2.43 4.25
CA THR A 326 8.08 3.75 3.68
C THR A 326 8.05 3.77 2.15
N THR A 327 8.46 2.67 1.51
CA THR A 327 8.39 2.52 0.04
C THR A 327 6.93 2.46 -0.40
N PHE A 328 6.11 1.69 0.30
CA PHE A 328 4.69 1.54 -0.05
C PHE A 328 3.91 2.82 0.24
N ILE A 329 4.16 3.50 1.35
CA ILE A 329 3.59 4.82 1.63
C ILE A 329 4.01 5.86 0.58
N THR A 330 5.19 5.70 -0.04
CA THR A 330 5.56 6.52 -1.21
C THR A 330 4.66 6.22 -2.41
N LEU A 331 4.42 4.95 -2.72
CA LEU A 331 3.50 4.55 -3.79
C LEU A 331 2.06 4.99 -3.52
N HIS A 332 1.55 4.77 -2.29
CA HIS A 332 0.24 5.24 -1.83
C HIS A 332 0.01 6.71 -2.18
N ARG A 333 0.96 7.60 -1.86
CA ARG A 333 0.83 9.04 -2.15
C ARG A 333 0.71 9.34 -3.64
N TRP A 334 1.45 8.64 -4.50
CA TRP A 334 1.41 8.87 -5.95
C TRP A 334 0.15 8.29 -6.58
N VAL A 335 -0.21 7.08 -6.20
CA VAL A 335 -1.43 6.40 -6.64
C VAL A 335 -2.67 7.19 -6.21
N ALA A 336 -2.73 7.65 -4.96
CA ALA A 336 -3.83 8.47 -4.45
C ALA A 336 -3.99 9.79 -5.22
N ARG A 337 -2.89 10.48 -5.54
CA ARG A 337 -2.95 11.71 -6.37
C ARG A 337 -3.54 11.44 -7.74
N ILE A 338 -3.14 10.34 -8.39
CA ILE A 338 -3.67 9.98 -9.71
C ILE A 338 -5.16 9.63 -9.62
N ALA A 339 -5.57 8.87 -8.60
CA ALA A 339 -6.99 8.59 -8.35
C ALA A 339 -7.80 9.88 -8.21
N THR A 340 -7.32 10.84 -7.41
CA THR A 340 -7.97 12.15 -7.24
C THR A 340 -8.00 12.96 -8.53
N VAL A 341 -6.90 13.02 -9.28
CA VAL A 341 -6.86 13.74 -10.57
C VAL A 341 -7.82 13.11 -11.59
N GLN A 342 -7.92 11.79 -11.64
CA GLN A 342 -8.88 11.09 -12.50
C GLN A 342 -10.33 11.30 -12.05
N ALA A 343 -10.61 11.37 -10.74
CA ALA A 343 -11.94 11.73 -10.23
C ALA A 343 -12.33 13.17 -10.62
N ILE A 344 -11.38 14.11 -10.52
CA ILE A 344 -11.57 15.49 -10.98
C ILE A 344 -11.82 15.53 -12.49
N ALA A 345 -11.01 14.81 -13.29
CA ALA A 345 -11.18 14.74 -14.74
C ALA A 345 -12.56 14.17 -15.11
N HIS A 346 -12.98 13.09 -14.45
CA HIS A 346 -14.32 12.52 -14.58
C HIS A 346 -15.40 13.58 -14.33
N SER A 347 -15.36 14.28 -13.19
CA SER A 347 -16.34 15.32 -12.87
C SER A 347 -16.33 16.51 -13.85
N VAL A 348 -15.15 16.94 -14.31
CA VAL A 348 -15.02 18.03 -15.29
C VAL A 348 -15.61 17.63 -16.63
N VAL A 349 -15.30 16.43 -17.12
CA VAL A 349 -15.80 15.94 -18.42
C VAL A 349 -17.33 15.82 -18.41
N TYR A 350 -17.92 15.29 -17.34
CA TYR A 350 -19.38 15.23 -17.18
C TYR A 350 -20.03 16.61 -17.09
N THR A 351 -19.38 17.55 -16.38
CA THR A 351 -19.84 18.93 -16.32
C THR A 351 -19.85 19.55 -17.71
N LEU A 352 -18.78 19.37 -18.49
CA LEU A 352 -18.68 19.89 -19.87
C LEU A 352 -19.71 19.24 -20.80
N ALA A 353 -19.97 17.95 -20.66
CA ALA A 353 -20.94 17.22 -21.48
C ALA A 353 -22.35 17.86 -21.41
N TYR A 354 -22.80 18.24 -20.22
CA TYR A 354 -24.11 18.87 -20.01
C TYR A 354 -24.10 20.40 -20.15
N TRP A 355 -22.93 21.04 -20.07
CA TRP A 355 -22.79 22.50 -20.15
C TRP A 355 -22.61 23.04 -21.58
N GLN A 356 -22.07 22.25 -22.51
CA GLN A 356 -21.78 22.73 -23.87
C GLN A 356 -23.05 23.10 -24.68
N PRO A 357 -22.94 24.06 -25.63
CA PRO A 357 -24.04 24.38 -26.55
C PRO A 357 -24.40 23.15 -27.40
N GLY A 358 -25.58 22.57 -27.20
CA GLY A 358 -25.99 21.30 -27.83
C GLY A 358 -26.95 20.48 -26.96
N TYR A 359 -26.93 20.71 -25.64
CA TYR A 359 -28.01 20.41 -24.72
C TYR A 359 -28.69 21.73 -24.29
N ASP A 360 -29.70 21.69 -23.41
CA ASP A 360 -30.31 22.89 -22.81
C ASP A 360 -29.31 23.71 -21.94
N GLY A 361 -28.01 23.39 -22.00
CA GLY A 361 -26.91 24.09 -21.36
C GLY A 361 -27.01 24.03 -19.84
N PHE A 362 -26.97 25.19 -19.19
CA PHE A 362 -27.00 25.28 -17.73
C PHE A 362 -28.23 24.58 -17.12
N SER A 363 -29.40 24.65 -17.75
CA SER A 363 -30.60 24.01 -17.21
C SER A 363 -30.50 22.48 -17.23
N ALA A 364 -29.89 21.90 -18.26
CA ALA A 364 -29.61 20.47 -18.34
C ALA A 364 -28.62 20.02 -17.26
N TYR A 365 -27.56 20.80 -17.05
CA TYR A 365 -26.61 20.55 -15.97
C TYR A 365 -27.28 20.59 -14.59
N VAL A 366 -28.09 21.61 -14.30
CA VAL A 366 -28.82 21.73 -13.02
C VAL A 366 -29.77 20.55 -12.80
N ALA A 367 -30.50 20.14 -13.84
CA ALA A 367 -31.36 18.97 -13.79
C ALA A 367 -30.57 17.69 -13.47
N LYS A 368 -29.40 17.51 -14.10
CA LYS A 368 -28.52 16.36 -13.83
C LYS A 368 -27.92 16.36 -12.43
N VAL A 369 -27.50 17.52 -11.92
CA VAL A 369 -26.97 17.64 -10.54
C VAL A 369 -28.00 17.23 -9.49
N ALA A 370 -29.30 17.42 -9.76
CA ALA A 370 -30.36 17.00 -8.86
C ALA A 370 -30.55 15.48 -8.77
N GLU A 371 -29.98 14.70 -9.71
CA GLU A 371 -30.10 13.25 -9.71
C GLU A 371 -29.22 12.62 -8.60
N PRO A 372 -29.75 11.65 -7.82
CA PRO A 372 -29.04 11.03 -6.69
C PRO A 372 -27.61 10.60 -6.97
N PHE A 373 -27.41 9.84 -8.04
CA PHE A 373 -26.08 9.34 -8.37
C PHE A 373 -25.11 10.48 -8.69
N TYR A 374 -25.58 11.57 -9.33
CA TYR A 374 -24.72 12.65 -9.79
C TYR A 374 -24.16 13.47 -8.62
N TYR A 375 -25.01 13.90 -7.66
CA TYR A 375 -24.50 14.64 -6.50
C TYR A 375 -23.65 13.77 -5.56
N TRP A 376 -23.92 12.46 -5.45
CA TRP A 376 -23.03 11.55 -4.72
C TRP A 376 -21.64 11.47 -5.38
N GLY A 377 -21.58 11.53 -6.72
CA GLY A 377 -20.32 11.66 -7.46
C GLY A 377 -19.58 12.97 -7.15
N ILE A 378 -20.30 14.09 -7.06
CA ILE A 378 -19.73 15.39 -6.65
C ILE A 378 -19.14 15.30 -5.22
N ILE A 379 -19.90 14.74 -4.28
CA ILE A 379 -19.44 14.56 -2.89
C ILE A 379 -18.18 13.69 -2.86
N ALA A 380 -18.12 12.61 -3.63
CA ALA A 380 -16.93 11.75 -3.70
C ALA A 380 -15.69 12.51 -4.19
N THR A 381 -15.80 13.28 -5.28
CA THR A 381 -14.70 14.10 -5.82
C THR A 381 -14.24 15.16 -4.82
N ILE A 382 -15.17 15.81 -4.11
CA ILE A 382 -14.84 16.77 -3.04
C ILE A 382 -14.07 16.06 -1.93
N CYS A 383 -14.56 14.92 -1.44
CA CYS A 383 -13.90 14.17 -0.37
C CYS A 383 -12.48 13.71 -0.76
N PHE A 384 -12.28 13.20 -1.99
CA PHE A 384 -10.94 12.86 -2.48
C PHE A 384 -10.02 14.10 -2.58
N SER A 385 -10.55 15.21 -3.10
CA SER A 385 -9.80 16.46 -3.25
C SER A 385 -9.38 17.04 -1.90
N LEU A 386 -10.29 17.05 -0.92
CA LEU A 386 -10.00 17.46 0.45
C LEU A 386 -9.00 16.51 1.12
N ALA A 387 -9.16 15.20 0.97
CA ALA A 387 -8.24 14.21 1.53
C ALA A 387 -6.81 14.40 1.02
N MET A 388 -6.65 14.76 -0.26
CA MET A 388 -5.37 15.12 -0.86
C MET A 388 -4.84 16.48 -0.34
N GLY A 389 -5.71 17.49 -0.26
CA GLY A 389 -5.35 18.83 0.20
C GLY A 389 -4.86 18.86 1.65
N VAL A 390 -5.50 18.12 2.56
CA VAL A 390 -5.08 18.02 3.96
C VAL A 390 -3.81 17.19 4.14
N ALA A 391 -3.45 16.36 3.15
CA ALA A 391 -2.28 15.48 3.17
C ALA A 391 -0.97 16.16 2.71
N ILE A 392 -0.95 17.48 2.51
CA ILE A 392 0.28 18.20 2.18
C ILE A 392 1.31 18.09 3.31
N LEU A 393 2.59 18.12 2.96
CA LEU A 393 3.67 17.85 3.90
C LEU A 393 3.70 18.78 5.14
N PRO A 394 3.46 20.10 5.04
CA PRO A 394 3.42 20.98 6.22
C PRO A 394 2.35 20.56 7.23
N MET A 395 1.18 20.11 6.77
CA MET A 395 0.10 19.65 7.64
C MET A 395 0.47 18.34 8.31
N ARG A 396 1.09 17.41 7.58
CA ARG A 396 1.51 16.12 8.12
C ARG A 396 2.62 16.22 9.17
N ILE A 397 3.52 17.19 9.03
CA ILE A 397 4.61 17.41 10.01
C ILE A 397 4.08 18.11 11.27
N ASN A 398 3.27 19.16 11.10
CA ASN A 398 2.88 20.03 12.22
C ASN A 398 1.62 19.57 12.95
N PHE A 399 0.70 18.89 12.25
CA PHE A 399 -0.63 18.49 12.76
C PHE A 399 -0.94 17.04 12.41
N TYR A 400 0.02 16.14 12.63
CA TYR A 400 -0.06 14.73 12.23
C TYR A 400 -1.35 14.03 12.69
N GLU A 401 -1.73 14.16 13.97
CA GLU A 401 -2.91 13.50 14.53
C GLU A 401 -4.21 13.98 13.86
N THR A 402 -4.35 15.30 13.70
CA THR A 402 -5.51 15.91 13.03
C THR A 402 -5.58 15.49 11.57
N PHE A 403 -4.44 15.54 10.86
CA PHE A 403 -4.33 15.07 9.49
C PHE A 403 -4.79 13.61 9.38
N LEU A 404 -4.27 12.71 10.22
CA LEU A 404 -4.55 11.28 10.14
C LEU A 404 -6.04 10.99 10.36
N ALA A 405 -6.65 11.59 11.40
CA ALA A 405 -8.06 11.42 11.70
C ALA A 405 -8.95 11.95 10.58
N LEU A 406 -8.71 13.18 10.13
CA LEU A 406 -9.49 13.82 9.07
C LEU A 406 -9.37 13.06 7.74
N HIS A 407 -8.16 12.61 7.40
CA HIS A 407 -7.93 11.85 6.17
C HIS A 407 -8.68 10.51 6.17
N ILE A 408 -8.70 9.77 7.29
CA ILE A 408 -9.46 8.51 7.40
C ILE A 408 -10.96 8.76 7.24
N VAL A 409 -11.50 9.80 7.87
CA VAL A 409 -12.93 10.15 7.77
C VAL A 409 -13.28 10.54 6.33
N LEU A 410 -12.46 11.37 5.68
CA LEU A 410 -12.69 11.78 4.29
C LEU A 410 -12.61 10.61 3.31
N VAL A 411 -11.69 9.66 3.50
CA VAL A 411 -11.61 8.45 2.66
C VAL A 411 -12.82 7.53 2.89
N ALA A 412 -13.27 7.35 4.13
CA ALA A 412 -14.49 6.59 4.42
C ALA A 412 -15.72 7.22 3.74
N ALA A 413 -15.86 8.54 3.86
CA ALA A 413 -16.93 9.30 3.21
C ALA A 413 -16.84 9.21 1.68
N ALA A 414 -15.65 9.31 1.10
CA ALA A 414 -15.45 9.16 -0.35
C ALA A 414 -15.89 7.78 -0.85
N LEU A 415 -15.51 6.69 -0.17
CA LEU A 415 -15.92 5.33 -0.56
C LEU A 415 -17.42 5.11 -0.41
N ALA A 416 -18.04 5.65 0.64
CA ALA A 416 -19.50 5.62 0.82
C ALA A 416 -20.21 6.42 -0.29
N ALA A 417 -19.69 7.60 -0.63
CA ALA A 417 -20.21 8.41 -1.73
C ALA A 417 -20.07 7.70 -3.09
N CYS A 418 -18.94 7.04 -3.36
CA CYS A 418 -18.77 6.20 -4.55
C CYS A 418 -19.76 5.02 -4.58
N TRP A 419 -20.09 4.42 -3.43
CA TRP A 419 -21.10 3.38 -3.35
C TRP A 419 -22.48 3.88 -3.80
N TYR A 420 -22.94 5.01 -3.25
CA TYR A 420 -24.23 5.60 -3.62
C TYR A 420 -24.24 6.23 -5.01
N HIS A 421 -23.08 6.63 -5.53
CA HIS A 421 -22.92 7.06 -6.91
C HIS A 421 -23.10 5.90 -7.92
N ILE A 422 -22.71 4.68 -7.56
CA ILE A 422 -22.63 3.56 -8.51
C ILE A 422 -23.78 2.56 -8.33
N VAL A 423 -23.93 2.00 -7.14
CA VAL A 423 -24.75 0.80 -6.92
C VAL A 423 -26.25 1.05 -7.17
N PRO A 424 -26.86 2.12 -6.62
CA PRO A 424 -28.28 2.40 -6.87
C PRO A 424 -28.59 2.72 -8.33
N HIS A 425 -27.64 3.30 -9.07
CA HIS A 425 -27.83 3.69 -10.47
C HIS A 425 -27.71 2.50 -11.43
N PHE A 426 -26.67 1.67 -11.24
CA PHE A 426 -26.33 0.59 -12.17
C PHE A 426 -26.82 -0.80 -11.76
N THR A 427 -27.49 -0.91 -10.59
CA THR A 427 -28.11 -2.16 -10.09
C THR A 427 -27.23 -3.41 -10.18
N LEU A 428 -25.91 -3.23 -10.01
CA LEU A 428 -24.86 -4.25 -10.09
C LEU A 428 -24.61 -4.85 -11.49
N ALA A 429 -25.30 -4.39 -12.54
CA ALA A 429 -25.27 -4.99 -13.87
C ALA A 429 -23.91 -4.90 -14.60
N PHE A 430 -23.16 -3.81 -14.39
CA PHE A 430 -21.91 -3.52 -15.12
C PHE A 430 -20.64 -3.95 -14.37
N GLY A 431 -20.76 -4.39 -13.10
CA GLY A 431 -19.62 -4.86 -12.32
C GLY A 431 -18.70 -3.77 -11.75
N TYR A 432 -19.06 -2.49 -11.86
CA TYR A 432 -18.28 -1.37 -11.33
C TYR A 432 -18.02 -1.46 -9.82
N GLN A 433 -18.99 -1.98 -9.07
CA GLN A 433 -18.91 -2.23 -7.63
C GLN A 433 -17.75 -3.15 -7.24
N THR A 434 -17.25 -3.98 -8.17
CA THR A 434 -16.14 -4.91 -7.92
C THR A 434 -14.89 -4.16 -7.46
N TRP A 435 -14.62 -2.97 -8.02
CA TRP A 435 -13.51 -2.13 -7.60
C TRP A 435 -13.67 -1.59 -6.18
N LEU A 436 -14.90 -1.28 -5.75
CA LEU A 436 -15.19 -0.91 -4.36
C LEU A 436 -15.05 -2.09 -3.40
N TYR A 437 -15.48 -3.30 -3.80
CA TYR A 437 -15.25 -4.50 -3.01
C TYR A 437 -13.76 -4.75 -2.77
N ILE A 438 -12.91 -4.51 -3.77
CA ILE A 438 -11.46 -4.60 -3.61
C ILE A 438 -10.93 -3.57 -2.61
N CYS A 439 -11.38 -2.31 -2.69
CA CYS A 439 -11.05 -1.27 -1.70
C CYS A 439 -11.42 -1.71 -0.27
N PHE A 440 -12.64 -2.20 -0.07
CA PHE A 440 -13.11 -2.66 1.22
C PHE A 440 -12.34 -3.88 1.71
N ALA A 441 -12.03 -4.84 0.83
CA ALA A 441 -11.27 -6.03 1.16
C ALA A 441 -9.86 -5.70 1.66
N PHE A 442 -9.13 -4.84 0.95
CA PHE A 442 -7.79 -4.42 1.38
C PHE A 442 -7.82 -3.66 2.71
N TRP A 443 -8.80 -2.78 2.91
CA TRP A 443 -8.91 -2.05 4.16
C TRP A 443 -9.28 -2.97 5.33
N ALA A 444 -10.29 -3.83 5.16
CA ALA A 444 -10.73 -4.76 6.17
C ALA A 444 -9.64 -5.77 6.54
N PHE A 445 -8.88 -6.26 5.55
CA PHE A 445 -7.75 -7.16 5.78
C PHE A 445 -6.70 -6.54 6.70
N ASP A 446 -6.24 -5.32 6.42
CA ASP A 446 -5.26 -4.64 7.27
C ASP A 446 -5.80 -4.47 8.71
N ARG A 447 -7.05 -4.03 8.87
CA ARG A 447 -7.65 -3.83 10.20
C ARG A 447 -7.79 -5.12 10.98
N THR A 448 -8.22 -6.19 10.32
CA THR A 448 -8.36 -7.52 10.93
C THR A 448 -7.00 -8.09 11.32
N ALA A 449 -5.99 -7.98 10.46
CA ALA A 449 -4.63 -8.42 10.75
C ALA A 449 -4.04 -7.71 11.98
N ARG A 450 -4.31 -6.40 12.15
CA ARG A 450 -3.88 -5.65 13.34
C ARG A 450 -4.53 -6.16 14.62
N LEU A 451 -5.84 -6.39 14.61
CA LEU A 451 -6.57 -6.92 15.77
C LEU A 451 -6.07 -8.33 16.15
N LEU A 452 -5.84 -9.20 15.17
CA LEU A 452 -5.29 -10.54 15.39
C LEU A 452 -3.89 -10.47 16.00
N ARG A 453 -3.02 -9.58 15.51
CA ARG A 453 -1.67 -9.40 16.07
C ARG A 453 -1.73 -8.92 17.52
N ILE A 454 -2.59 -7.96 17.85
CA ILE A 454 -2.78 -7.51 19.23
C ILE A 454 -3.23 -8.69 20.12
N ALA A 455 -4.18 -9.51 19.67
CA ALA A 455 -4.63 -10.69 20.42
C ALA A 455 -3.53 -11.76 20.60
N MET A 456 -2.66 -11.92 19.60
CA MET A 456 -1.57 -12.90 19.64
C MET A 456 -0.42 -12.51 20.58
N PHE A 457 -0.05 -11.22 20.60
CA PHE A 457 1.13 -10.75 21.31
C PHE A 457 0.87 -10.26 22.73
N ASN A 458 -0.40 -10.04 23.13
CA ASN A 458 -0.73 -9.49 24.44
C ASN A 458 -1.49 -10.47 25.33
N HIS A 459 -1.39 -10.26 26.64
CA HIS A 459 -2.22 -10.96 27.63
C HIS A 459 -3.64 -10.39 27.64
N ILE A 460 -4.62 -11.20 28.07
CA ILE A 460 -6.00 -10.76 28.29
C ILE A 460 -5.97 -9.71 29.41
N GLY A 461 -6.49 -8.50 29.14
CA GLY A 461 -6.39 -7.35 30.06
C GLY A 461 -5.20 -6.42 29.81
N GLY A 462 -4.30 -6.78 28.88
CA GLY A 462 -3.14 -5.97 28.47
C GLY A 462 -1.81 -6.53 28.95
N SER A 463 -0.72 -6.13 28.29
CA SER A 463 0.62 -6.52 28.70
C SER A 463 1.14 -5.51 29.72
N GLN A 464 1.76 -5.99 30.80
CA GLN A 464 2.46 -5.12 31.74
C GLN A 464 3.71 -4.54 31.06
N ALA A 465 4.04 -3.30 31.40
CA ALA A 465 5.26 -2.64 30.96
C ALA A 465 5.79 -1.72 32.07
N THR A 466 7.11 -1.67 32.21
CA THR A 466 7.80 -0.80 33.17
C THR A 466 8.43 0.36 32.41
N LEU A 467 8.09 1.58 32.81
CA LEU A 467 8.63 2.83 32.30
C LEU A 467 9.65 3.38 33.30
N GLU A 468 10.86 3.67 32.85
CA GLU A 468 11.98 4.12 33.67
C GLU A 468 12.53 5.46 33.15
N ALA A 469 12.80 6.40 34.06
CA ALA A 469 13.47 7.64 33.73
C ALA A 469 14.99 7.39 33.62
N ILE A 470 15.62 7.88 32.55
CA ILE A 470 17.08 7.88 32.44
C ILE A 470 17.60 9.11 33.21
N PRO A 471 18.52 8.94 34.19
CA PRO A 471 19.07 10.06 34.93
C PRO A 471 19.62 11.14 34.01
N GLU A 472 19.26 12.40 34.26
CA GLU A 472 19.74 13.57 33.52
C GLU A 472 19.51 13.52 32.00
N SER A 473 18.57 12.70 31.51
CA SER A 473 18.17 12.65 30.11
C SER A 473 16.67 12.89 29.96
N LYS A 474 16.27 13.45 28.82
CA LYS A 474 14.86 13.55 28.45
C LYS A 474 14.29 12.21 27.98
N VAL A 475 15.15 11.27 27.57
CA VAL A 475 14.74 9.97 27.04
C VAL A 475 14.29 9.06 28.18
N MET A 476 13.25 8.26 27.93
CA MET A 476 12.75 7.27 28.86
C MET A 476 13.00 5.86 28.31
N GLN A 477 13.25 4.89 29.18
CA GLN A 477 13.26 3.49 28.80
C GLN A 477 11.90 2.85 29.08
N LEU A 478 11.31 2.20 28.09
CA LEU A 478 10.11 1.38 28.25
C LEU A 478 10.46 -0.10 28.04
N THR A 479 10.11 -0.95 29.00
CA THR A 479 10.27 -2.40 28.92
C THR A 479 8.88 -3.06 28.94
N VAL A 480 8.49 -3.69 27.84
CA VAL A 480 7.18 -4.36 27.69
C VAL A 480 7.34 -5.87 27.89
N TYR A 481 6.41 -6.50 28.60
CA TYR A 481 6.38 -7.94 28.84
C TYR A 481 5.24 -8.60 28.04
N PRO A 482 5.45 -8.91 26.74
CA PRO A 482 4.40 -9.48 25.90
C PRO A 482 4.16 -10.97 26.18
N ARG A 483 3.00 -11.46 25.74
CA ARG A 483 2.63 -12.89 25.80
C ARG A 483 3.54 -13.77 24.95
N SER A 484 4.03 -13.23 23.82
CA SER A 484 4.82 -13.95 22.84
C SER A 484 5.99 -13.10 22.37
N MET A 485 7.15 -13.73 22.26
CA MET A 485 8.37 -13.14 21.67
C MET A 485 8.61 -13.60 20.23
N ARG A 486 7.64 -14.26 19.60
CA ARG A 486 7.81 -14.87 18.28
C ARG A 486 8.15 -13.82 17.23
N GLY A 487 9.31 -13.98 16.60
CA GLY A 487 9.74 -13.18 15.46
C GLY A 487 10.39 -11.83 15.80
N PHE A 488 10.61 -11.53 17.09
CA PHE A 488 11.40 -10.37 17.50
C PHE A 488 12.88 -10.56 17.12
N GLY A 489 13.52 -9.48 16.68
CA GLY A 489 14.87 -9.50 16.17
C GLY A 489 15.39 -8.10 15.81
N PRO A 490 16.59 -8.04 15.22
CA PRO A 490 17.29 -6.80 14.89
C PRO A 490 16.55 -5.97 13.81
N GLY A 491 16.64 -4.65 13.89
CA GLY A 491 16.08 -3.75 12.87
C GLY A 491 14.56 -3.71 12.80
N GLN A 492 13.88 -4.22 13.84
CA GLN A 492 12.43 -4.25 13.92
C GLN A 492 11.86 -3.11 14.77
N HIS A 493 10.58 -2.87 14.56
CA HIS A 493 9.78 -1.92 15.32
C HIS A 493 8.43 -2.53 15.63
N THR A 494 7.72 -1.99 16.61
CA THR A 494 6.33 -2.36 16.89
C THR A 494 5.47 -1.11 17.02
N PHE A 495 4.17 -1.27 16.86
CA PHE A 495 3.20 -0.24 17.23
C PHE A 495 2.70 -0.51 18.64
N LEU A 496 2.86 0.50 19.50
CA LEU A 496 2.43 0.45 20.89
C LEU A 496 1.18 1.30 21.11
N TYR A 497 0.31 0.81 21.98
CA TYR A 497 -0.90 1.49 22.46
C TYR A 497 -0.81 1.70 23.97
N PHE A 498 -1.23 2.88 24.42
CA PHE A 498 -1.18 3.30 25.82
C PHE A 498 -2.60 3.58 26.36
N PRO A 499 -3.41 2.54 26.64
CA PRO A 499 -4.81 2.70 27.04
C PRO A 499 -4.98 3.56 28.30
N GLY A 500 -4.04 3.51 29.24
CA GLY A 500 -4.08 4.29 30.48
C GLY A 500 -4.00 5.82 30.29
N LEU A 501 -3.73 6.31 29.07
CA LEU A 501 -3.71 7.74 28.71
C LEU A 501 -5.02 8.25 28.10
N GLY A 502 -6.06 7.40 28.03
CA GLY A 502 -7.38 7.75 27.49
C GLY A 502 -7.47 7.75 25.96
N MET A 503 -6.41 7.33 25.25
CA MET A 503 -6.33 7.31 23.78
C MET A 503 -6.01 5.91 23.28
N PHE A 504 -6.87 4.94 23.63
CA PHE A 504 -6.63 3.52 23.34
C PHE A 504 -6.66 3.18 21.84
N TRP A 505 -7.22 4.06 21.00
CA TRP A 505 -7.28 3.89 19.54
C TRP A 505 -6.02 4.37 18.81
N GLN A 506 -5.16 5.13 19.47
CA GLN A 506 -3.91 5.62 18.88
C GLN A 506 -2.79 4.59 19.04
N SER A 507 -2.07 4.38 17.95
CA SER A 507 -0.93 3.45 17.88
C SER A 507 0.29 4.21 17.36
N HIS A 508 1.41 4.14 18.08
CA HIS A 508 2.65 4.81 17.66
C HIS A 508 3.78 3.81 17.46
N PRO A 509 4.60 3.99 16.41
CA PRO A 509 5.72 3.10 16.14
C PRO A 509 6.89 3.39 17.08
N PHE A 510 7.49 2.34 17.62
CA PHE A 510 8.73 2.40 18.39
C PHE A 510 9.69 1.32 17.91
N SER A 511 10.94 1.71 17.67
CA SER A 511 12.01 0.78 17.30
C SER A 511 12.40 -0.06 18.51
N VAL A 512 12.64 -1.35 18.31
CA VAL A 512 13.07 -2.27 19.37
C VAL A 512 14.54 -2.00 19.69
N SER A 513 14.86 -1.63 20.93
CA SER A 513 16.26 -1.45 21.38
C SER A 513 16.93 -2.75 21.81
N GLY A 514 16.15 -3.72 22.27
CA GLY A 514 16.67 -5.02 22.67
C GLY A 514 15.55 -5.95 23.13
N TRP A 515 15.86 -7.22 23.28
CA TRP A 515 14.90 -8.23 23.74
C TRP A 515 15.55 -9.30 24.61
N LYS A 516 14.78 -9.86 25.54
CA LYS A 516 15.20 -10.98 26.39
C LYS A 516 14.29 -12.17 26.16
N THR A 517 14.90 -13.32 25.85
CA THR A 517 14.22 -14.62 25.74
C THR A 517 14.53 -15.46 26.97
N ARG A 518 13.69 -16.45 27.28
CA ARG A 518 13.88 -17.37 28.43
C ARG A 518 15.22 -18.13 28.43
N THR A 519 15.96 -18.13 27.33
CA THR A 519 17.19 -18.91 27.11
C THR A 519 18.43 -18.06 26.82
N SER A 520 18.43 -16.77 27.11
CA SER A 520 19.63 -15.94 26.92
C SER A 520 20.68 -16.28 27.99
N PRO A 521 21.99 -16.46 27.70
CA PRO A 521 23.00 -16.62 28.74
C PRO A 521 23.33 -15.26 29.40
N SER A 522 23.46 -15.21 30.74
CA SER A 522 24.04 -14.04 31.43
C SER A 522 24.96 -14.51 32.55
N PHE A 523 26.20 -14.04 32.55
CA PHE A 523 27.19 -14.29 33.58
C PHE A 523 27.05 -13.25 34.70
N LYS A 524 26.92 -13.71 35.94
CA LYS A 524 27.24 -12.89 37.12
C LYS A 524 28.59 -13.36 37.65
N VAL A 525 29.59 -12.48 37.61
CA VAL A 525 30.77 -12.64 38.46
C VAL A 525 30.33 -12.31 39.87
N ILE A 526 30.23 -13.32 40.74
CA ILE A 526 30.06 -13.08 42.18
C ILE A 526 31.42 -12.58 42.66
N ALA A 527 31.53 -11.28 42.92
CA ALA A 527 32.67 -10.74 43.65
C ALA A 527 32.65 -11.35 45.06
N GLY A 528 33.69 -12.13 45.38
CA GLY A 528 33.86 -12.73 46.69
C GLY A 528 33.85 -11.67 47.78
N VAL A 529 33.09 -11.94 48.84
CA VAL A 529 33.10 -11.18 50.09
C VAL A 529 34.55 -11.12 50.62
N PRO A 530 35.07 -9.96 51.05
CA PRO A 530 36.40 -9.90 51.66
C PRO A 530 36.38 -10.67 52.99
N PRO A 531 37.33 -11.57 53.26
CA PRO A 531 37.43 -12.19 54.57
C PRO A 531 37.88 -11.16 55.59
N THR A 532 37.11 -11.02 56.66
CA THR A 532 37.47 -10.26 57.86
C THR A 532 38.68 -10.91 58.54
N ASP A 533 39.61 -10.06 59.00
CA ASP A 533 40.92 -10.39 59.57
C ASP A 533 40.97 -11.55 60.58
N THR A 534 42.00 -12.41 60.47
CA THR A 534 42.95 -12.69 61.58
C THR A 534 44.11 -13.61 61.16
N ASN A 535 45.34 -13.10 61.37
CA ASN A 535 46.60 -13.76 61.75
C ASN A 535 47.20 -14.97 60.96
N LYS A 536 48.38 -14.66 60.41
CA LYS A 536 49.67 -15.42 60.43
C LYS A 536 49.90 -16.65 59.53
N THR A 537 51.06 -16.53 58.87
CA THR A 537 52.07 -17.51 58.47
C THR A 537 51.90 -18.34 57.19
N GLU A 538 53.03 -18.41 56.48
CA GLU A 538 53.29 -18.91 55.14
C GLU A 538 53.08 -20.42 54.96
N THR A 539 52.62 -20.85 53.78
CA THR A 539 53.29 -21.74 52.79
C THR A 539 52.32 -22.68 52.03
N LYS A 540 52.41 -22.58 50.69
CA LYS A 540 52.17 -23.55 49.59
C LYS A 540 50.92 -24.46 49.56
N ASN A 541 50.33 -24.42 48.35
CA ASN A 541 49.56 -25.44 47.63
C ASN A 541 48.16 -25.82 48.18
N ASN A 542 47.12 -25.28 47.55
CA ASN A 542 46.09 -26.16 46.97
C ASN A 542 45.29 -25.45 45.87
N SER A 543 44.95 -26.23 44.85
CA SER A 543 44.12 -25.88 43.71
C SER A 543 42.70 -25.50 44.12
N ASP A 544 42.31 -24.25 43.93
CA ASP A 544 40.90 -23.85 44.00
C ASP A 544 40.18 -24.35 42.75
N ILE A 545 39.45 -25.46 42.93
CA ILE A 545 38.49 -25.98 41.97
C ILE A 545 37.37 -24.94 41.84
N VAL A 546 37.34 -24.23 40.71
CA VAL A 546 36.17 -23.43 40.32
C VAL A 546 35.06 -24.41 39.95
N VAL A 547 34.13 -24.62 40.89
CA VAL A 547 32.90 -25.38 40.62
C VAL A 547 32.01 -24.54 39.71
N LEU A 548 32.07 -24.80 38.40
CA LEU A 548 31.07 -24.37 37.42
C LEU A 548 29.78 -25.13 37.69
N SER A 549 28.90 -24.55 38.51
CA SER A 549 27.53 -25.03 38.63
C SER A 549 26.75 -24.63 37.38
N ASN A 550 26.46 -25.61 36.52
CA ASN A 550 25.45 -25.48 35.45
C ASN A 550 24.05 -25.47 36.08
N GLY A 551 23.72 -24.40 36.81
CA GLY A 551 22.37 -24.10 37.24
C GLY A 551 21.67 -23.25 36.18
N VAL A 552 20.53 -23.73 35.66
CA VAL A 552 19.59 -22.89 34.92
C VAL A 552 19.03 -21.86 35.92
N VAL A 553 19.67 -20.70 36.02
CA VAL A 553 19.16 -19.58 36.82
C VAL A 553 17.92 -19.06 36.10
N ASP A 554 16.77 -19.07 36.77
CA ASP A 554 15.50 -18.54 36.28
C ASP A 554 15.70 -17.06 35.90
N GLN A 555 15.90 -16.81 34.61
CA GLN A 555 16.07 -15.47 34.10
C GLN A 555 14.70 -14.82 34.00
N GLY A 556 14.63 -13.57 34.45
CA GLY A 556 13.39 -12.80 34.56
C GLY A 556 12.51 -12.82 33.30
N PRO A 557 11.29 -12.29 33.41
CA PRO A 557 10.27 -12.44 32.39
C PRO A 557 10.73 -11.95 31.00
N MET A 558 10.26 -12.65 29.96
CA MET A 558 10.48 -12.27 28.57
C MET A 558 10.08 -10.82 28.35
N SER A 559 10.96 -10.04 27.71
CA SER A 559 10.75 -8.60 27.58
C SER A 559 11.31 -8.03 26.29
N VAL A 560 10.72 -6.93 25.86
CA VAL A 560 11.18 -6.09 24.75
C VAL A 560 11.40 -4.68 25.28
N SER A 561 12.56 -4.10 24.99
CA SER A 561 12.92 -2.75 25.44
C SER A 561 12.83 -1.74 24.30
N PHE A 562 12.54 -0.51 24.68
CA PHE A 562 12.41 0.66 23.81
C PHE A 562 13.04 1.88 24.48
N LEU A 563 13.63 2.77 23.67
CA LEU A 563 14.04 4.10 24.11
C LEU A 563 13.10 5.13 23.48
N ILE A 564 12.44 5.92 24.33
CA ILE A 564 11.38 6.85 23.94
C ILE A 564 11.86 8.28 24.16
N HIS A 565 12.00 9.04 23.08
CA HIS A 565 12.21 10.47 23.17
C HIS A 565 10.85 11.20 23.29
N PRO A 566 10.67 12.08 24.29
CA PRO A 566 9.43 12.85 24.42
C PRO A 566 9.23 13.83 23.26
N HIS A 567 8.15 13.62 22.52
CA HIS A 567 7.55 14.59 21.61
C HIS A 567 6.15 14.97 22.11
N ASN A 568 5.42 15.80 21.33
CA ASN A 568 4.04 16.17 21.63
C ASN A 568 3.10 14.95 21.74
N GLY A 569 1.96 15.12 22.39
CA GLY A 569 0.93 14.07 22.49
C GLY A 569 1.26 12.99 23.53
N ILE A 570 1.16 11.71 23.15
CA ILE A 570 1.28 10.56 24.06
C ILE A 570 2.61 10.54 24.81
N THR A 571 3.73 10.78 24.14
CA THR A 571 5.07 10.69 24.75
C THR A 571 5.34 11.79 25.77
N ALA A 572 4.81 13.01 25.55
CA ALA A 572 4.87 14.08 26.55
C ALA A 572 4.02 13.75 27.78
N ARG A 573 2.83 13.17 27.58
CA ARG A 573 1.97 12.72 28.70
C ARG A 573 2.63 11.60 29.51
N LEU A 574 3.35 10.67 28.85
CA LEU A 574 4.14 9.65 29.55
C LEU A 574 5.24 10.28 30.40
N GLN A 575 6.00 11.22 29.83
CA GLN A 575 7.05 11.92 30.56
C GLN A 575 6.48 12.71 31.75
N GLN A 576 5.37 13.42 31.58
CA GLN A 576 4.74 14.18 32.65
C GLN A 576 4.26 13.28 33.79
N ARG A 577 3.66 12.12 33.47
CA ARG A 577 3.25 11.14 34.49
C ARG A 577 4.44 10.55 35.24
N LEU A 578 5.51 10.21 34.52
CA LEU A 578 6.74 9.70 35.13
C LEU A 578 7.40 10.75 36.03
N ALA A 579 7.46 12.01 35.59
CA ALA A 579 8.00 13.12 36.38
C ALA A 579 7.15 13.47 37.60
N SER A 580 5.86 13.14 37.60
CA SER A 580 4.95 13.33 38.74
C SER A 580 4.99 12.18 39.75
N SER A 581 5.63 11.05 39.39
CA SER A 581 5.81 9.89 40.27
C SER A 581 6.98 10.14 41.22
N SER A 582 6.84 9.72 42.49
CA SER A 582 7.93 9.75 43.47
C SER A 582 9.04 8.73 43.14
N ASN A 583 8.71 7.69 42.38
CA ASN A 583 9.64 6.66 41.94
C ASN A 583 10.15 6.94 40.53
N PRO A 584 11.44 6.71 40.23
CA PRO A 584 12.01 6.85 38.89
C PRO A 584 11.50 5.78 37.91
N THR A 585 10.72 4.81 38.40
CA THR A 585 10.13 3.71 37.66
C THR A 585 8.62 3.68 37.90
N MET A 586 7.84 3.41 36.86
CA MET A 586 6.38 3.34 36.90
C MET A 586 5.88 2.17 36.03
N ASP A 587 4.99 1.35 36.58
CA ASP A 587 4.32 0.30 35.81
C ASP A 587 3.08 0.84 35.11
N ILE A 588 2.93 0.46 33.84
CA ILE A 588 1.84 0.87 32.95
C ILE A 588 1.36 -0.32 32.12
N THR A 589 0.12 -0.23 31.64
CA THR A 589 -0.41 -1.20 30.66
C THR A 589 -0.12 -0.73 29.24
N VAL A 590 0.45 -1.62 28.43
CA VAL A 590 0.77 -1.37 27.02
C VAL A 590 0.27 -2.53 26.16
N TYR A 591 -0.29 -2.24 25.00
CA TYR A 591 -0.53 -3.25 23.96
C TYR A 591 0.50 -3.10 22.84
N THR A 592 1.00 -4.22 22.32
CA THR A 592 1.94 -4.27 21.20
C THR A 592 1.34 -5.03 20.00
N GLU A 593 1.53 -4.54 18.78
CA GLU A 593 1.17 -5.28 17.55
C GLU A 593 2.23 -6.35 17.17
N GLY A 594 3.27 -6.53 17.99
CA GLY A 594 4.41 -7.39 17.66
C GLY A 594 5.32 -6.80 16.57
N PRO A 595 6.35 -7.55 16.13
CA PRO A 595 7.41 -7.00 15.31
C PRO A 595 7.00 -6.77 13.85
N TYR A 596 7.32 -5.59 13.33
CA TYR A 596 7.28 -5.21 11.93
C TYR A 596 8.70 -5.01 11.39
N ALA A 597 8.86 -5.13 10.07
CA ALA A 597 10.14 -5.14 9.36
C ALA A 597 11.03 -6.34 9.72
N GLY A 598 12.36 -6.21 9.59
CA GLY A 598 13.31 -7.30 9.80
C GLY A 598 13.29 -8.38 8.71
N HIS A 599 12.85 -8.05 7.49
CA HIS A 599 12.81 -9.01 6.39
C HIS A 599 14.22 -9.38 5.93
N ARG A 600 14.47 -10.68 5.72
CA ARG A 600 15.77 -11.22 5.28
C ARG A 600 16.34 -10.51 4.05
N ALA A 601 15.50 -10.14 3.09
CA ALA A 601 15.93 -9.42 1.89
C ALA A 601 16.58 -8.05 2.21
N LYS A 602 16.10 -7.34 3.23
CA LYS A 602 16.68 -6.06 3.68
C LYS A 602 18.02 -6.27 4.40
N HIS A 603 18.19 -7.41 5.08
CA HIS A 603 19.42 -7.75 5.80
C HIS A 603 20.46 -8.45 4.90
N LEU A 604 20.16 -8.65 3.61
CA LEU A 604 21.09 -9.29 2.67
C LEU A 604 22.49 -8.65 2.62
N PRO A 605 22.64 -7.32 2.71
CA PRO A 605 23.97 -6.71 2.79
C PRO A 605 24.74 -7.11 4.05
N LEU A 606 24.06 -7.22 5.21
CA LEU A 606 24.69 -7.63 6.47
C LEU A 606 25.15 -9.09 6.43
N LEU A 607 24.38 -9.97 5.79
CA LEU A 607 24.71 -11.38 5.61
C LEU A 607 26.00 -11.63 4.80
N ASN A 608 26.42 -10.65 3.99
CA ASN A 608 27.56 -10.75 3.10
C ASN A 608 28.69 -9.77 3.43
N ALA A 609 28.55 -8.95 4.47
CA ALA A 609 29.54 -7.96 4.85
C ALA A 609 30.68 -8.58 5.67
N ASP A 610 31.91 -8.16 5.36
CA ASP A 610 33.08 -8.39 6.22
C ASP A 610 33.17 -7.30 7.29
N THR A 611 32.80 -6.07 6.92
CA THR A 611 32.79 -4.90 7.79
C THR A 611 31.40 -4.27 7.85
N VAL A 612 30.88 -4.03 9.05
CA VAL A 612 29.62 -3.31 9.24
C VAL A 612 29.90 -1.97 9.90
N LEU A 613 29.50 -0.87 9.26
CA LEU A 613 29.60 0.48 9.79
C LEU A 613 28.20 1.02 10.07
N CYS A 614 27.89 1.27 11.33
CA CYS A 614 26.64 1.91 11.76
C CYS A 614 26.87 3.40 12.01
N ILE A 615 26.25 4.26 11.21
CA ILE A 615 26.24 5.72 11.41
C ILE A 615 24.88 6.14 11.95
N VAL A 616 24.88 6.73 13.14
CA VAL A 616 23.67 6.93 13.92
C VAL A 616 23.54 8.37 14.41
N GLY A 617 22.34 8.95 14.31
CA GLY A 617 22.02 10.27 14.82
C GLY A 617 20.83 10.28 15.78
N GLY A 618 20.99 10.93 16.94
CA GLY A 618 19.95 11.12 17.95
C GLY A 618 19.43 9.80 18.51
N ILE A 619 18.10 9.69 18.63
CA ILE A 619 17.41 8.48 19.10
C ILE A 619 17.43 7.33 18.06
N GLY A 620 18.03 7.54 16.88
CA GLY A 620 18.21 6.47 15.88
C GLY A 620 19.00 5.27 16.39
N ILE A 621 19.75 5.42 17.49
CA ILE A 621 20.51 4.33 18.13
C ILE A 621 19.62 3.16 18.51
N THR A 622 18.37 3.43 18.87
CA THR A 622 17.37 2.43 19.26
C THR A 622 17.25 1.33 18.20
N GLY A 623 17.21 1.67 16.91
CA GLY A 623 17.10 0.67 15.84
C GLY A 623 18.39 -0.13 15.61
N VAL A 624 19.54 0.40 16.03
CA VAL A 624 20.86 -0.21 15.87
C VAL A 624 21.22 -1.15 17.02
N LEU A 625 20.72 -0.87 18.23
CA LEU A 625 21.01 -1.67 19.42
C LEU A 625 20.62 -3.15 19.25
N GLY A 626 19.55 -3.46 18.51
CA GLY A 626 19.18 -4.83 18.18
C GLY A 626 20.23 -5.57 17.32
N TYR A 627 20.87 -4.86 16.38
CA TYR A 627 21.98 -5.43 15.59
C TYR A 627 23.22 -5.66 16.47
N ILE A 628 23.53 -4.71 17.36
CA ILE A 628 24.64 -4.84 18.32
C ILE A 628 24.44 -6.04 19.23
N GLN A 629 23.24 -6.20 19.79
CA GLN A 629 22.89 -7.34 20.64
C GLN A 629 23.10 -8.67 19.91
N GLU A 630 22.68 -8.77 18.65
CA GLU A 630 22.86 -9.99 17.86
C GLU A 630 24.34 -10.27 17.54
N TYR A 631 25.11 -9.26 17.14
CA TYR A 631 26.54 -9.40 16.85
C TYR A 631 27.32 -9.86 18.09
N ALA A 632 27.09 -9.21 19.24
CA ALA A 632 27.73 -9.58 20.49
C ALA A 632 27.38 -11.01 20.95
N THR A 633 26.10 -11.40 20.82
CA THR A 633 25.65 -12.76 21.14
C THR A 633 26.29 -13.79 20.20
N ALA A 634 26.44 -13.46 18.91
CA ALA A 634 27.07 -14.35 17.93
C ALA A 634 28.57 -14.53 18.17
N LEU A 635 29.29 -13.49 18.64
CA LEU A 635 30.68 -13.60 19.03
C LEU A 635 30.86 -14.50 20.25
N HIS A 636 30.03 -14.32 21.28
CA HIS A 636 30.10 -15.12 22.50
C HIS A 636 29.87 -16.62 22.22
N ASN A 637 28.89 -16.95 21.39
CA ASN A 637 28.58 -18.34 21.04
C ASN A 637 29.59 -18.95 20.06
N ALA A 638 30.52 -18.17 19.50
CA ALA A 638 31.56 -18.71 18.62
C ALA A 638 32.67 -19.43 19.40
N ASP A 639 32.86 -19.12 20.69
CA ASP A 639 33.82 -19.78 21.57
C ASP A 639 33.31 -21.14 22.08
N GLU A 640 31.99 -21.37 22.08
CA GLU A 640 31.35 -22.65 22.41
C GLU A 640 31.00 -23.44 21.12
N ILE A 641 31.95 -24.28 20.65
CA ILE A 641 31.76 -25.36 19.66
C ILE A 641 30.93 -24.99 18.40
N SER A 642 31.64 -24.57 17.34
CA SER A 642 31.34 -24.89 15.92
C SER A 642 29.97 -24.53 15.32
N GLN A 643 29.21 -23.56 15.86
CA GLN A 643 27.99 -23.07 15.19
C GLN A 643 27.97 -21.56 14.93
N ARG A 644 28.82 -21.09 14.00
CA ARG A 644 28.67 -19.77 13.32
C ARG A 644 27.42 -19.69 12.40
N GLY A 645 26.43 -20.55 12.58
CA GLY A 645 25.43 -20.88 11.56
C GLY A 645 24.18 -20.00 11.50
N ALA A 646 23.80 -19.29 12.56
CA ALA A 646 22.40 -18.86 12.73
C ALA A 646 22.12 -17.35 12.93
N GLY A 647 23.08 -16.45 12.65
CA GLY A 647 22.89 -14.99 12.79
C GLY A 647 23.03 -14.21 11.47
N ILE A 648 22.47 -13.00 11.38
CA ILE A 648 22.49 -12.18 10.15
C ILE A 648 23.86 -11.54 9.86
N MET A 649 24.80 -11.59 10.82
CA MET A 649 26.15 -11.01 10.73
C MET A 649 27.26 -12.05 10.98
N ASN A 650 27.02 -13.31 10.61
CA ASN A 650 27.95 -14.42 10.86
C ASN A 650 29.32 -14.30 10.15
N ARG A 651 29.42 -13.45 9.12
CA ARG A 651 30.65 -13.19 8.36
C ARG A 651 31.36 -11.91 8.77
N THR A 652 30.68 -11.05 9.53
CA THR A 652 31.22 -9.78 9.97
C THR A 652 32.43 -10.04 10.86
N LYS A 653 33.58 -9.50 10.48
CA LYS A 653 34.83 -9.56 11.25
C LYS A 653 35.05 -8.28 12.06
N ARG A 654 34.52 -7.16 11.55
CA ARG A 654 34.70 -5.83 12.11
C ARG A 654 33.37 -5.11 12.18
N PHE A 655 32.99 -4.65 13.38
CA PHE A 655 31.76 -3.91 13.61
C PHE A 655 32.08 -2.55 14.21
N ILE A 656 31.66 -1.48 13.54
CA ILE A 656 31.99 -0.10 13.88
C ILE A 656 30.69 0.67 14.15
N LEU A 657 30.57 1.25 15.34
CA LEU A 657 29.48 2.12 15.75
C LEU A 657 29.96 3.56 15.83
N ALA A 658 29.44 4.42 14.96
CA ALA A 658 29.59 5.87 15.05
C ALA A 658 28.25 6.50 15.42
N TRP A 659 28.14 7.06 16.63
CA TRP A 659 26.88 7.62 17.12
C TRP A 659 27.02 9.06 17.59
N SER A 660 26.16 9.93 17.08
CA SER A 660 26.03 11.31 17.54
C SER A 660 24.70 11.54 18.24
N ALA A 661 24.75 12.07 19.46
CA ALA A 661 23.57 12.47 20.22
C ALA A 661 23.72 13.92 20.73
N ARG A 662 22.62 14.48 21.25
CA ARG A 662 22.64 15.78 21.93
C ARG A 662 23.06 15.62 23.38
N GLU A 663 22.44 14.71 24.11
CA GLU A 663 22.62 14.54 25.56
C GLU A 663 23.75 13.54 25.86
N ILE A 664 24.73 13.94 26.70
CA ILE A 664 25.84 13.07 27.11
C ILE A 664 25.35 11.95 28.04
N SER A 665 24.38 12.24 28.92
CA SER A 665 23.74 11.29 29.82
C SER A 665 23.11 10.11 29.08
N LEU A 666 22.49 10.37 27.92
CA LEU A 666 21.96 9.33 27.05
C LEU A 666 23.08 8.45 26.47
N ILE A 667 24.22 9.04 26.09
CA ILE A 667 25.38 8.30 25.56
C ILE A 667 25.92 7.37 26.63
N GLU A 668 26.16 7.89 27.84
CA GLU A 668 26.67 7.11 28.96
C GLU A 668 25.72 5.99 29.37
N TYR A 669 24.42 6.27 29.44
CA TYR A 669 23.41 5.26 29.74
C TYR A 669 23.42 4.11 28.73
N VAL A 670 23.43 4.43 27.43
CA VAL A 670 23.44 3.41 26.38
C VAL A 670 24.76 2.63 26.41
N ARG A 671 25.89 3.30 26.66
CA ARG A 671 27.20 2.65 26.77
C ARG A 671 27.19 1.63 27.91
N GLN A 672 26.80 2.05 29.11
CA GLN A 672 26.75 1.18 30.29
C GLN A 672 25.78 0.01 30.13
N LYS A 673 24.58 0.27 29.60
CA LYS A 673 23.51 -0.74 29.57
C LYS A 673 23.61 -1.70 28.39
N TYR A 674 24.11 -1.26 27.24
CA TYR A 674 24.07 -2.03 26.00
C TYR A 674 25.45 -2.34 25.39
N LEU A 675 26.50 -1.57 25.71
CA LEU A 675 27.81 -1.70 25.04
C LEU A 675 28.92 -2.26 25.93
N ASP A 676 28.94 -1.98 27.23
CA ASP A 676 30.03 -2.40 28.13
C ASP A 676 30.20 -3.93 28.20
N GLY A 677 29.15 -4.70 27.92
CA GLY A 677 29.20 -6.17 27.82
C GLY A 677 29.39 -6.72 26.40
N ALA A 678 29.49 -5.85 25.38
CA ALA A 678 29.54 -6.23 23.97
C ALA A 678 30.97 -6.17 23.42
N ALA A 679 31.75 -7.23 23.66
CA ALA A 679 33.13 -7.33 23.17
C ALA A 679 33.19 -7.29 21.63
N GLY A 680 34.27 -6.72 21.08
CA GLY A 680 34.55 -6.72 19.64
C GLY A 680 33.87 -5.63 18.81
N ILE A 681 33.37 -4.56 19.45
CA ILE A 681 32.73 -3.41 18.79
C ILE A 681 33.64 -2.18 18.89
N GLU A 682 33.97 -1.59 17.76
CA GLU A 682 34.66 -0.30 17.68
C GLU A 682 33.64 0.84 17.80
N SER A 683 33.58 1.52 18.94
CA SER A 683 32.61 2.59 19.17
C SER A 683 33.25 3.97 19.20
N SER A 684 32.63 4.94 18.52
CA SER A 684 32.98 6.36 18.57
C SER A 684 31.72 7.19 18.82
N PHE A 685 31.80 8.12 19.78
CA PHE A 685 30.65 8.89 20.25
C PHE A 685 30.86 10.39 20.04
N TRP A 686 29.81 11.08 19.59
CA TRP A 686 29.79 12.54 19.42
C TRP A 686 28.68 13.20 20.23
N CYS A 687 29.01 14.22 21.00
CA CYS A 687 28.05 15.06 21.72
C CYS A 687 27.91 16.43 21.04
N THR A 688 26.68 16.82 20.71
CA THR A 688 26.37 18.05 19.96
C THR A 688 25.75 19.16 20.79
N ASP A 689 25.50 18.96 22.08
CA ASP A 689 24.94 20.00 22.94
C ASP A 689 25.97 21.10 23.24
N ALA A 690 25.58 22.34 22.96
CA ALA A 690 26.41 23.52 23.12
C ALA A 690 26.67 23.87 24.59
N THR A 691 25.87 23.35 25.53
CA THR A 691 26.02 23.59 26.97
C THR A 691 27.26 22.93 27.56
N VAL A 692 27.69 21.77 27.03
CA VAL A 692 28.91 21.07 27.46
C VAL A 692 30.17 21.86 27.06
N SER A 693 30.12 22.58 25.93
CA SER A 693 31.18 23.52 25.50
C SER A 693 31.35 24.77 26.39
N LYS A 694 30.58 24.91 27.48
CA LYS A 694 30.69 26.01 28.46
C LYS A 694 31.29 25.60 29.82
N LEU A 695 31.91 24.42 29.94
CA LEU A 695 32.77 24.13 31.09
C LEU A 695 33.95 25.14 31.13
N PRO A 696 34.34 25.65 32.31
CA PRO A 696 35.19 26.83 32.41
C PRO A 696 36.58 26.58 31.81
N PHE A 697 36.91 27.40 30.81
CA PHE A 697 38.25 27.58 30.25
C PHE A 697 39.28 27.82 31.38
N LYS A 698 40.23 26.91 31.58
CA LYS A 698 41.46 27.25 32.31
C LYS A 698 42.37 28.04 31.37
N LYS A 699 42.72 29.26 31.81
CA LYS A 699 43.79 30.07 31.23
C LYS A 699 45.11 29.36 31.47
N ASP A 700 45.61 28.61 30.49
CA ASP A 700 47.03 28.42 30.22
C ASP A 700 47.15 27.69 28.88
N GLY A 701 47.58 28.41 27.85
CA GLY A 701 47.48 28.06 26.43
C GLY A 701 48.34 26.87 25.98
N ARG A 702 48.04 25.67 26.47
CA ARG A 702 48.44 24.41 25.85
C ARG A 702 47.18 23.64 25.46
N TYR A 703 47.01 23.45 24.15
CA TYR A 703 46.00 22.55 23.61
C TYR A 703 46.37 21.13 24.02
N GLU A 704 45.70 20.61 25.04
CA GLU A 704 45.46 19.19 25.12
C GLU A 704 44.14 18.93 24.40
N VAL A 705 44.18 18.03 23.41
CA VAL A 705 42.98 17.29 23.00
C VAL A 705 42.58 16.52 24.25
N ASP A 706 41.76 17.13 25.10
CA ASP A 706 41.29 16.50 26.32
C ASP A 706 40.26 15.44 25.89
N MET A 707 40.76 14.24 25.58
CA MET A 707 40.03 13.00 25.78
C MET A 707 39.64 12.97 27.26
N THR A 708 38.57 13.71 27.59
CA THR A 708 37.97 13.59 28.91
C THR A 708 37.66 12.12 29.14
N THR A 709 37.81 11.69 30.39
CA THR A 709 37.70 10.36 31.00
C THR A 709 36.55 9.44 30.54
N THR A 710 35.72 9.86 29.59
CA THR A 710 34.54 9.19 29.04
C THR A 710 34.65 8.82 27.55
N GLY A 711 35.69 9.22 26.81
CA GLY A 711 35.91 8.80 25.41
C GLY A 711 34.88 9.35 24.40
N VAL A 712 34.29 10.52 24.67
CA VAL A 712 33.26 11.17 23.83
C VAL A 712 33.83 12.42 23.15
N ILE A 713 33.62 12.57 21.84
CA ILE A 713 34.10 13.71 21.03
C ILE A 713 33.05 14.83 21.03
N LEU A 714 33.45 16.06 21.35
CA LEU A 714 32.55 17.22 21.27
C LEU A 714 32.47 17.75 19.84
N GLY A 715 31.25 17.96 19.33
CA GLY A 715 31.00 18.56 18.01
C GLY A 715 30.21 17.66 17.05
N ARG A 716 30.23 18.03 15.76
CA ARG A 716 29.51 17.28 14.71
C ARG A 716 30.36 16.14 14.17
N MET A 717 29.71 15.00 13.96
CA MET A 717 30.30 13.86 13.28
C MET A 717 30.55 14.18 11.80
N HIS A 718 31.77 13.90 11.31
CA HIS A 718 32.13 14.02 9.90
C HIS A 718 31.91 12.66 9.19
N ALA A 719 30.74 12.50 8.57
CA ALA A 719 30.34 11.24 7.93
C ALA A 719 31.31 10.83 6.80
N GLU A 720 31.86 11.79 6.06
CA GLU A 720 32.82 11.53 4.99
C GLU A 720 34.04 10.72 5.46
N THR A 721 34.67 11.21 6.53
CA THR A 721 35.90 10.61 7.06
C THR A 721 35.65 9.20 7.55
N LEU A 722 34.52 8.98 8.24
CA LEU A 722 34.14 7.67 8.78
C LEU A 722 33.83 6.66 7.67
N VAL A 723 33.08 7.06 6.64
CA VAL A 723 32.81 6.16 5.52
C VAL A 723 34.14 5.79 4.87
N LYS A 724 34.97 6.77 4.49
CA LYS A 724 36.26 6.54 3.82
C LYS A 724 37.23 5.68 4.64
N SER A 725 37.33 5.89 5.95
CA SER A 725 38.27 5.14 6.81
C SER A 725 37.88 3.67 6.99
N CYS A 726 36.63 3.30 6.71
CA CYS A 726 36.13 1.94 6.83
C CYS A 726 36.08 1.19 5.49
N LEU A 727 36.41 1.85 4.37
CA LEU A 727 36.44 1.22 3.05
C LEU A 727 37.82 0.61 2.79
N GLU A 728 37.85 -0.71 2.72
CA GLU A 728 39.04 -1.48 2.36
C GLU A 728 38.82 -2.14 0.99
N LYS A 729 39.86 -2.17 0.15
CA LYS A 729 39.80 -2.93 -1.10
C LYS A 729 39.70 -4.42 -0.76
N GLU A 730 38.92 -5.17 -1.54
CA GLU A 730 38.65 -6.61 -1.37
C GLU A 730 37.72 -6.99 -0.19
N CYS A 731 37.49 -6.10 0.77
CA CYS A 731 36.47 -6.28 1.81
C CYS A 731 35.10 -5.79 1.35
N ARG A 732 34.03 -6.45 1.83
CA ARG A 732 32.65 -5.97 1.64
C ARG A 732 32.19 -5.17 2.86
N THR A 733 31.82 -3.91 2.63
CA THR A 733 31.36 -3.02 3.70
C THR A 733 29.85 -2.79 3.58
N ALA A 734 29.10 -3.05 4.65
CA ALA A 734 27.72 -2.63 4.77
C ALA A 734 27.64 -1.39 5.67
N VAL A 735 27.17 -0.28 5.11
CA VAL A 735 26.93 0.97 5.84
C VAL A 735 25.46 1.03 6.22
N LEU A 736 25.16 0.97 7.51
CA LEU A 736 23.82 1.13 8.05
C LEU A 736 23.67 2.55 8.61
N VAL A 737 22.71 3.32 8.11
CA VAL A 737 22.45 4.69 8.57
C VAL A 737 21.07 4.81 9.19
N CYS A 738 21.01 5.37 10.41
CA CYS A 738 19.78 5.68 11.11
C CYS A 738 19.88 7.04 11.81
N GLY A 739 19.21 8.05 11.27
CA GLY A 739 19.30 9.41 11.82
C GLY A 739 18.52 10.45 11.03
N PRO A 740 18.76 11.75 11.29
CA PRO A 740 18.12 12.85 10.58
C PRO A 740 18.31 12.75 9.06
N GLY A 741 17.30 13.15 8.28
CA GLY A 741 17.31 13.00 6.82
C GLY A 741 18.55 13.59 6.13
N ARG A 742 19.02 14.75 6.59
CA ARG A 742 20.26 15.37 6.08
C ARG A 742 21.51 14.49 6.30
N MET A 743 21.63 13.85 7.46
CA MET A 743 22.74 12.94 7.77
C MET A 743 22.66 11.68 6.88
N ALA A 744 21.47 11.11 6.72
CA ALA A 744 21.27 9.94 5.87
C ALA A 744 21.57 10.25 4.39
N ASP A 745 21.16 11.41 3.89
CA ASP A 745 21.45 11.89 2.54
C ASP A 745 22.97 12.13 2.33
N GLU A 746 23.67 12.67 3.35
CA GLU A 746 25.13 12.85 3.34
C GLU A 746 25.88 11.52 3.32
N VAL A 747 25.51 10.56 4.19
CA VAL A 747 26.08 9.21 4.18
C VAL A 747 25.84 8.52 2.84
N THR A 748 24.62 8.63 2.29
CA THR A 748 24.28 8.07 0.97
C THR A 748 25.20 8.62 -0.12
N LYS A 749 25.45 9.94 -0.11
CA LYS A 749 26.38 10.58 -1.05
C LYS A 749 27.79 9.97 -0.97
N HIS A 750 28.31 9.79 0.24
CA HIS A 750 29.65 9.22 0.43
C HIS A 750 29.73 7.74 0.08
N VAL A 751 28.68 6.96 0.33
CA VAL A 751 28.60 5.56 -0.12
C VAL A 751 28.57 5.48 -1.66
N VAL A 752 27.81 6.35 -2.33
CA VAL A 752 27.81 6.43 -3.81
C VAL A 752 29.21 6.75 -4.34
N ASN A 753 29.93 7.68 -3.71
CA ASN A 753 31.31 7.98 -4.09
C ASN A 753 32.25 6.79 -3.86
N GLY A 754 32.12 6.07 -2.74
CA GLY A 754 32.90 4.84 -2.50
C GLY A 754 32.66 3.76 -3.57
N VAL A 755 31.42 3.61 -4.04
CA VAL A 755 31.11 2.70 -5.16
C VAL A 755 31.78 3.17 -6.47
N LYS A 756 31.83 4.48 -6.73
CA LYS A 756 32.53 5.06 -7.90
C LYS A 756 34.04 4.83 -7.84
N ASP A 757 34.61 4.88 -6.65
CA ASP A 757 36.03 4.66 -6.41
C ASP A 757 36.41 3.15 -6.46
N GLY A 758 35.43 2.28 -6.73
CA GLY A 758 35.62 0.84 -6.95
C GLY A 758 35.50 -0.03 -5.69
N PHE A 759 35.06 0.53 -4.55
CA PHE A 759 34.84 -0.23 -3.32
C PHE A 759 33.52 -1.01 -3.36
N THR A 760 33.48 -2.16 -2.68
CA THR A 760 32.24 -2.96 -2.56
C THR A 760 31.47 -2.53 -1.32
N VAL A 761 30.62 -1.53 -1.48
CA VAL A 761 29.86 -0.92 -0.38
C VAL A 761 28.36 -1.04 -0.61
N ASP A 762 27.63 -1.51 0.40
CA ASP A 762 26.17 -1.56 0.44
C ASP A 762 25.62 -0.55 1.45
N LEU A 763 24.47 0.05 1.14
CA LEU A 763 23.76 0.98 2.02
C LEU A 763 22.48 0.35 2.54
N ILE A 764 22.33 0.33 3.86
CA ILE A 764 21.07 0.04 4.54
C ILE A 764 20.61 1.32 5.20
N GLU A 765 19.46 1.81 4.79
CA GLU A 765 18.83 2.94 5.45
C GLU A 765 17.70 2.49 6.35
N GLU A 766 17.84 2.80 7.63
CA GLU A 766 16.80 2.69 8.63
C GLU A 766 16.21 4.07 8.88
N SER A 767 15.17 4.40 8.10
CA SER A 767 14.43 5.66 8.27
C SER A 767 12.97 5.38 8.63
N PHE A 768 12.57 5.74 9.84
CA PHE A 768 11.16 5.92 10.19
C PHE A 768 10.73 7.34 9.84
N ALA A 769 10.33 7.56 8.58
CA ALA A 769 9.74 8.81 8.12
C ALA A 769 8.28 8.56 7.71
N TRP A 770 7.35 9.32 8.29
CA TRP A 770 5.90 9.30 8.02
C TRP A 770 5.50 10.42 7.04
#